data_AF-A0A9D9HTR0-F1
#
_entry.id   AF-A0A9D9HTR0-F1
#
_cell.length_a   1.000
_cell.length_b   1.000
_cell.length_c   1.000
_cell.angle_alpha   90.00
_cell.angle_beta   90.00
_cell.angle_gamma   90.00
#
_symmetry.space_group_name_H-M   'P 1'
#
loop_
_entity.id
_entity.type
_entity.pdbx_description
1 polymer ?
#
loop_
_entity_poly.entity_id
_entity_poly.type
_entity_poly.pdbx_seq_one_letter_code
_entity_poly.pdbx_strand_id
1 'polypeptide(L)'
;MKYTVASIVVNNDFCVSCGACSLNCKSKAIDYQFKEGLFIPVVDETKCIDCDACLQICPSYHVNIQAENRNELLLGKHICVQTMQAKDVQLCKESTSGGVVTQLIISLLKNKDYHKASVLYFPVFRGEKAKLTVTDDIDYIRKAAKSKYVPASVDDLLTYMEMHPEEKIIITATPCQLIAIRSFIKRRKLSIENYLFIGLFCDMTMNYNFYSYLKHIHGDFEELVFRSKEPNGWPGDMLLKKQETTVVVSRDERIKLKPYFQLNRCLYCFDKLNVHADISVGDCYEKGYSSEKGSSSVIIRTEKGKDAIEKIQESFIISPSSMENIVESQQVFLKERNAVRAMKYSFLYRNIPQLMIGKVVDDGAICRRYGQVQDFLAIDNQFKAKSNRSKLSRMHKLFYILQRLFKKDTNAYIYIDHVGFVNKGAELMLRAIVEKVEQLYPDAIKVLPWDVYRMNVSYCWEHNILPLKNNPTGIRKKLDYLLTNRLRTKRTYILPSEITVVLDAGGFQFADKWTIDDTWFLQNWIAYYKQFTNPVCKKIFLPQAFGPFTKSNAKQLIQHVYAIADKIYAREQTSYNYLQEVLPDMSKVTIKGDFTCLFHPQPLSILNFMEDKKFVAVIPNARMIDKTDKEISDSYMEFMCAIVSYLHKRGESVLLLNHEGLDDEKLLLEINERLGLCLPILTNLDAVEIKLIIGKLKLLISSRFHGVVSGLSQGIPTLCTSWSHKYQELLADYEVSDNLLDVMNIKDSIARIDKLMMIPSVKSKYILEQKEFVSMQMWNEIAEMLV
;
A
#
# COMPACT_ATOMS: atom_id res chain seq x y z
N MET A 1 4.67 -1.96 -28.65
CA MET A 1 4.71 -0.77 -27.76
C MET A 1 6.17 -0.36 -27.64
N LYS A 2 6.53 0.91 -27.90
CA LYS A 2 7.94 1.36 -27.85
C LYS A 2 8.45 1.33 -26.40
N TYR A 3 9.73 0.99 -26.21
CA TYR A 3 10.34 0.92 -24.88
C TYR A 3 10.92 2.29 -24.52
N THR A 4 10.15 3.08 -23.77
CA THR A 4 10.49 4.47 -23.45
C THR A 4 10.39 4.72 -21.96
N VAL A 5 10.95 5.85 -21.51
CA VAL A 5 10.83 6.27 -20.11
C VAL A 5 9.37 6.45 -19.69
N ALA A 6 8.46 6.80 -20.61
CA ALA A 6 7.04 6.88 -20.33
C ALA A 6 6.44 5.48 -20.11
N SER A 7 6.69 4.53 -21.02
CA SER A 7 6.08 3.19 -20.94
C SER A 7 6.63 2.34 -19.79
N ILE A 8 7.88 2.54 -19.39
CA ILE A 8 8.55 1.72 -18.37
C ILE A 8 8.64 2.41 -17.01
N VAL A 9 9.08 3.68 -16.96
CA VAL A 9 9.38 4.34 -15.68
C VAL A 9 8.18 5.13 -15.15
N VAL A 10 7.47 5.86 -16.02
CA VAL A 10 6.29 6.64 -15.61
C VAL A 10 5.11 5.73 -15.29
N ASN A 11 4.81 4.75 -16.13
CA ASN A 11 3.70 3.82 -15.89
C ASN A 11 3.84 2.99 -14.59
N ASN A 12 5.06 2.80 -14.09
CA ASN A 12 5.35 2.13 -12.82
C ASN A 12 5.60 3.12 -11.66
N ASP A 13 5.32 4.40 -11.86
CA ASP A 13 5.49 5.48 -10.87
C ASP A 13 6.90 5.56 -10.23
N PHE A 14 7.92 5.36 -11.06
CA PHE A 14 9.33 5.45 -10.63
C PHE A 14 10.05 6.70 -11.11
N CYS A 15 9.33 7.63 -11.75
CA CYS A 15 9.94 8.88 -12.19
C CYS A 15 10.43 9.70 -10.99
N VAL A 16 11.69 10.14 -11.04
CA VAL A 16 12.28 11.06 -10.05
C VAL A 16 12.30 12.52 -10.52
N SER A 17 11.61 12.83 -11.62
CA SER A 17 11.47 14.20 -12.16
C SER A 17 12.81 14.93 -12.39
N CYS A 18 13.87 14.20 -12.76
CA CYS A 18 15.23 14.75 -12.90
C CYS A 18 15.54 15.38 -14.27
N GLY A 19 14.71 15.18 -15.30
CA GLY A 19 14.88 15.83 -16.60
C GLY A 19 15.86 15.15 -17.58
N ALA A 20 16.83 14.37 -17.09
CA ALA A 20 17.95 13.85 -17.90
C ALA A 20 17.56 13.07 -19.18
N CYS A 21 16.39 12.41 -19.19
CA CYS A 21 15.93 11.66 -20.35
C CYS A 21 15.67 12.53 -21.59
N SER A 22 15.21 13.77 -21.41
CA SER A 22 14.94 14.69 -22.52
C SER A 22 16.21 15.15 -23.23
N LEU A 23 17.24 15.53 -22.47
CA LEU A 23 18.53 15.96 -23.01
C LEU A 23 19.25 14.83 -23.76
N ASN A 24 19.06 13.57 -23.34
CA ASN A 24 19.64 12.42 -24.04
C ASN A 24 18.82 11.99 -25.27
N CYS A 25 17.60 12.50 -25.46
CA CYS A 25 16.74 12.16 -26.59
C CYS A 25 17.16 12.92 -27.85
N LYS A 26 17.93 12.27 -28.73
CA LYS A 26 18.42 12.88 -29.98
C LYS A 26 17.32 13.35 -30.92
N SER A 27 16.17 12.66 -30.96
CA SER A 27 15.05 13.04 -31.82
C SER A 27 14.14 14.10 -31.20
N LYS A 28 14.48 14.63 -30.01
CA LYS A 28 13.69 15.63 -29.28
C LYS A 28 12.21 15.22 -29.13
N ALA A 29 11.99 13.94 -28.89
CA ALA A 29 10.66 13.34 -28.76
C ALA A 29 10.10 13.41 -27.33
N ILE A 30 10.80 14.04 -26.38
CA ILE A 30 10.42 14.04 -24.97
C ILE A 30 10.15 15.48 -24.51
N ASP A 31 8.95 15.71 -24.02
CA ASP A 31 8.54 16.91 -23.30
C ASP A 31 8.12 16.56 -21.87
N TYR A 32 7.66 17.53 -21.07
CA TYR A 32 7.21 17.31 -19.69
C TYR A 32 5.83 17.88 -19.44
N GLN A 33 5.03 17.13 -18.69
CA GLN A 33 3.79 17.61 -18.11
C GLN A 33 3.87 17.56 -16.59
N PHE A 34 3.21 18.50 -15.92
CA PHE A 34 3.03 18.45 -14.47
C PHE A 34 1.81 17.58 -14.14
N LYS A 35 2.02 16.43 -13.52
CA LYS A 35 0.97 15.49 -13.11
C LYS A 35 1.30 14.91 -11.74
N GLU A 36 0.29 14.81 -10.87
CA GLU A 36 0.41 14.20 -9.53
C GLU A 36 1.57 14.76 -8.69
N GLY A 37 1.88 16.04 -8.85
CA GLY A 37 2.95 16.71 -8.11
C GLY A 37 4.35 16.47 -8.66
N LEU A 38 4.50 15.96 -9.88
CA LEU A 38 5.78 15.72 -10.53
C LEU A 38 5.78 16.24 -11.96
N PHE A 39 6.96 16.61 -12.45
CA PHE A 39 7.17 16.84 -13.88
C PHE A 39 7.58 15.52 -14.53
N ILE A 40 6.60 14.86 -15.17
CA ILE A 40 6.79 13.56 -15.79
C ILE A 40 7.03 13.70 -17.30
N PRO A 41 7.93 12.88 -17.88
CA PRO A 41 8.19 12.92 -19.31
C PRO A 41 7.00 12.39 -20.11
N VAL A 42 6.65 13.08 -21.19
CA VAL A 42 5.68 12.66 -22.21
C VAL A 42 6.44 12.43 -23.51
N VAL A 43 6.18 11.31 -24.17
CA VAL A 43 6.88 10.92 -25.39
C VAL A 43 5.97 11.15 -26.59
N ASP A 44 6.44 11.95 -27.55
CA ASP A 44 5.84 12.10 -28.87
C ASP A 44 6.22 10.88 -29.73
N GLU A 45 5.25 9.97 -29.88
CA GLU A 45 5.43 8.72 -30.61
C GLU A 45 5.79 8.92 -32.10
N THR A 46 5.45 10.08 -32.68
CA THR A 46 5.76 10.40 -34.08
C THR A 46 7.23 10.77 -34.28
N LYS A 47 7.87 11.35 -33.26
CA LYS A 47 9.29 11.71 -33.25
C LYS A 47 10.18 10.64 -32.63
N CYS A 48 9.63 9.76 -31.80
CA CYS A 48 10.38 8.73 -31.13
C CYS A 48 10.89 7.67 -32.13
N ILE A 49 12.22 7.49 -32.19
CA ILE A 49 12.88 6.51 -33.05
C ILE A 49 13.19 5.17 -32.36
N ASP A 50 12.57 4.91 -31.20
CA ASP A 50 12.71 3.67 -30.41
C ASP A 50 14.16 3.26 -30.07
N CYS A 51 15.02 4.26 -29.85
CA CYS A 51 16.46 4.05 -29.65
C CYS A 51 16.89 3.77 -28.21
N ASP A 52 15.96 3.55 -27.27
CA ASP A 52 16.14 3.32 -25.83
C ASP A 52 16.94 4.38 -25.00
N ALA A 53 17.51 5.39 -25.65
CA ALA A 53 18.44 6.33 -25.03
C ALA A 53 17.88 7.03 -23.77
N CYS A 54 16.58 7.33 -23.74
CA CYS A 54 15.92 7.93 -22.59
C CYS A 54 15.92 7.04 -21.34
N LEU A 55 15.86 5.71 -21.53
CA LEU A 55 15.88 4.73 -20.46
C LEU A 55 17.31 4.57 -19.91
N GLN A 56 18.29 4.53 -20.81
CA GLN A 56 19.67 4.28 -20.43
C GLN A 56 20.35 5.41 -19.63
N ILE A 57 19.77 6.61 -19.61
CA ILE A 57 20.20 7.70 -18.73
C ILE A 57 19.31 7.81 -17.48
N CYS A 58 18.18 7.12 -17.45
CA CYS A 58 17.21 7.22 -16.37
C CYS A 58 17.76 6.55 -15.11
N PRO A 59 17.89 7.28 -13.99
CA PRO A 59 18.41 6.70 -12.76
C PRO A 59 17.45 5.68 -12.15
N SER A 60 16.21 5.57 -12.65
CA SER A 60 15.18 4.62 -12.20
C SER A 60 15.06 3.36 -13.06
N TYR A 61 15.78 3.30 -14.17
CA TYR A 61 15.74 2.17 -15.08
C TYR A 61 16.85 1.16 -14.75
N HIS A 62 18.12 1.56 -14.92
CA HIS A 62 19.27 0.74 -14.57
C HIS A 62 20.11 1.42 -13.48
N VAL A 63 20.32 0.72 -12.37
CA VAL A 63 21.26 1.12 -11.32
C VAL A 63 22.29 0.02 -11.17
N ASN A 64 23.31 0.03 -12.03
CA ASN A 64 24.40 -0.95 -11.96
C ASN A 64 25.34 -0.58 -10.80
N ILE A 65 25.06 -1.12 -9.62
CA ILE A 65 25.98 -1.02 -8.48
C ILE A 65 26.81 -2.30 -8.46
N GLN A 66 28.07 -2.16 -8.85
CA GLN A 66 29.07 -3.20 -8.65
C GLN A 66 29.49 -3.15 -7.19
N ALA A 67 29.10 -4.17 -6.43
CA ALA A 67 29.50 -4.36 -5.05
C ALA A 67 29.87 -5.83 -4.85
N GLU A 68 31.01 -6.09 -4.23
CA GLU A 68 31.49 -7.45 -3.95
C GLU A 68 30.71 -8.07 -2.79
N ASN A 69 30.16 -7.25 -1.90
CA ASN A 69 29.37 -7.68 -0.75
C ASN A 69 28.34 -6.63 -0.29
N ARG A 70 27.49 -7.02 0.68
CA ARG A 70 26.44 -6.17 1.26
C ARG A 70 26.95 -4.86 1.87
N ASN A 71 28.11 -4.88 2.52
CA ASN A 71 28.66 -3.66 3.13
C ASN A 71 29.10 -2.69 2.04
N GLU A 72 29.76 -3.18 1.00
CA GLU A 72 30.13 -2.33 -0.14
C GLU A 72 28.90 -1.75 -0.86
N LEU A 73 27.81 -2.52 -0.98
CA LEU A 73 26.56 -2.07 -1.60
C LEU A 73 25.94 -0.85 -0.89
N LEU A 74 25.97 -0.81 0.44
CA LEU A 74 25.28 0.20 1.25
C LEU A 74 26.20 1.34 1.71
N LEU A 75 27.47 1.02 1.94
CA LEU A 75 28.45 1.93 2.51
C LEU A 75 29.36 2.53 1.44
N GLY A 76 29.59 1.79 0.36
CA GLY A 76 30.55 2.13 -0.68
C GLY A 76 31.99 2.07 -0.19
N LYS A 77 32.93 2.08 -1.15
CA LYS A 77 34.34 2.30 -0.84
C LYS A 77 34.52 3.72 -0.27
N HIS A 78 35.42 3.83 0.70
CA HIS A 78 35.78 5.09 1.33
C HIS A 78 37.21 5.04 1.86
N ILE A 79 37.82 6.21 2.02
CA ILE A 79 39.17 6.39 2.55
C ILE A 79 39.09 6.64 4.06
N CYS A 80 38.22 7.56 4.49
CA CYS A 80 38.03 7.85 5.90
C CYS A 80 36.66 8.51 6.19
N VAL A 81 36.33 8.55 7.48
CA VAL A 81 35.07 9.07 8.01
C VAL A 81 35.35 10.05 9.14
N GLN A 82 34.68 11.21 9.11
CA GLN A 82 34.92 12.29 10.05
C GLN A 82 33.63 13.05 10.35
N THR A 83 33.57 13.70 11.51
CA THR A 83 32.59 14.76 11.75
C THR A 83 33.24 16.12 11.51
N MET A 84 32.55 17.00 10.78
CA MET A 84 33.07 18.32 10.39
C MET A 84 32.06 19.43 10.66
N GLN A 85 32.57 20.60 11.06
CA GLN A 85 31.83 21.85 11.18
C GLN A 85 32.69 23.00 10.64
N ALA A 86 32.11 23.94 9.90
CA ALA A 86 32.79 25.14 9.45
C ALA A 86 33.14 26.05 10.64
N LYS A 87 34.32 26.67 10.64
CA LYS A 87 34.70 27.67 11.67
C LYS A 87 33.90 28.96 11.55
N ASP A 88 33.40 29.28 10.35
CA ASP A 88 32.50 30.41 10.13
C ASP A 88 31.15 30.16 10.84
N VAL A 89 30.98 30.84 11.97
CA VAL A 89 29.79 30.73 12.82
C VAL A 89 28.54 31.23 12.10
N GLN A 90 28.65 32.27 11.28
CA GLN A 90 27.51 32.84 10.56
C GLN A 90 27.06 31.87 9.46
N LEU A 91 28.01 31.32 8.71
CA LEU A 91 27.72 30.28 7.72
C LEU A 91 27.07 29.04 8.34
N CYS A 92 27.51 28.64 9.54
CA CYS A 92 26.86 27.56 10.28
C CYS A 92 25.39 27.89 10.58
N LYS A 93 25.06 29.10 11.04
CA LYS A 93 23.66 29.51 11.30
C LYS A 93 22.81 29.49 10.04
N GLU A 94 23.37 29.92 8.91
CA GLU A 94 22.70 29.96 7.61
C GLU A 94 22.54 28.56 6.97
N SER A 95 23.21 27.54 7.51
CA SER A 95 23.22 26.18 7.00
C SER A 95 22.28 25.23 7.76
N THR A 96 21.86 24.14 7.12
CA THR A 96 21.04 23.10 7.78
C THR A 96 21.79 22.39 8.90
N SER A 97 23.07 22.10 8.70
CA SER A 97 23.93 21.48 9.71
C SER A 97 25.23 22.27 9.89
N GLY A 98 26.41 21.64 9.91
CA GLY A 98 27.69 22.31 10.19
C GLY A 98 28.30 23.15 9.07
N GLY A 99 27.55 23.56 8.04
CA GLY A 99 28.04 24.46 6.98
C GLY A 99 29.11 23.90 6.03
N VAL A 100 29.42 22.59 6.10
CA VAL A 100 30.56 21.98 5.41
C VAL A 100 30.48 22.13 3.89
N VAL A 101 29.33 21.79 3.28
CA VAL A 101 29.16 21.84 1.81
C VAL A 101 29.37 23.26 1.28
N THR A 102 28.72 24.24 1.89
CA THR A 102 28.81 25.64 1.44
C THR A 102 30.22 26.20 1.65
N GLN A 103 30.87 25.90 2.78
CA GLN A 103 32.25 26.32 3.04
C GLN A 103 33.21 25.72 2.01
N LEU A 104 33.07 24.43 1.72
CA LEU A 104 33.90 23.73 0.74
C LEU A 104 33.78 24.34 -0.65
N ILE A 105 32.55 24.60 -1.11
CA ILE A 105 32.31 25.26 -2.39
C ILE A 105 32.96 26.65 -2.42
N ILE A 106 32.66 27.50 -1.43
CA ILE A 106 33.14 28.88 -1.40
C ILE A 106 34.66 28.95 -1.39
N SER A 107 35.32 28.15 -0.55
CA SER A 107 36.79 28.17 -0.44
C SER A 107 37.45 27.68 -1.74
N LEU A 108 36.96 26.59 -2.34
CA LEU A 108 37.54 26.05 -3.58
C LEU A 108 37.34 26.98 -4.79
N LEU A 109 36.21 27.69 -4.87
CA LEU A 109 36.01 28.72 -5.89
C LEU A 109 36.93 29.93 -5.69
N LYS A 110 37.08 30.40 -4.44
CA LYS A 110 37.99 31.51 -4.11
C LYS A 110 39.45 31.20 -4.41
N ASN A 111 39.86 29.95 -4.14
CA ASN A 111 41.20 29.45 -4.45
C ASN A 111 41.41 29.19 -5.95
N LYS A 112 40.34 29.29 -6.77
CA LYS A 112 40.33 28.98 -8.21
C LYS A 112 40.71 27.53 -8.52
N ASP A 113 40.50 26.62 -7.57
CA ASP A 113 40.67 25.17 -7.78
C ASP A 113 39.60 24.61 -8.74
N TYR A 114 38.41 25.21 -8.68
CA TYR A 114 37.26 24.96 -9.54
C TYR A 114 36.71 26.30 -10.04
N HIS A 115 36.07 26.31 -11.21
CA HIS A 115 35.56 27.54 -11.83
C HIS A 115 34.13 27.86 -11.40
N LYS A 116 33.27 26.84 -11.31
CA LYS A 116 31.84 27.00 -11.00
C LYS A 116 31.35 25.92 -10.02
N ALA A 117 30.18 26.13 -9.45
CA ALA A 117 29.47 25.15 -8.64
C ALA A 117 28.01 25.01 -9.06
N SER A 118 27.50 23.79 -9.00
CA SER A 118 26.10 23.45 -9.21
C SER A 118 25.37 23.38 -7.88
N VAL A 119 24.42 24.30 -7.67
CA VAL A 119 23.66 24.46 -6.43
C VAL A 119 22.15 24.59 -6.69
N LEU A 120 21.33 24.41 -5.65
CA LEU A 120 19.87 24.51 -5.74
C LEU A 120 19.33 25.67 -4.91
N TYR A 121 18.95 26.76 -5.57
CA TYR A 121 18.13 27.80 -4.98
C TYR A 121 16.67 27.65 -5.43
N PHE A 122 15.76 27.39 -4.49
CA PHE A 122 14.36 27.14 -4.77
C PHE A 122 13.49 27.59 -3.59
N PRO A 123 13.19 28.89 -3.48
CA PRO A 123 12.51 29.45 -2.30
C PRO A 123 11.04 29.03 -2.24
N VAL A 124 10.35 28.94 -3.37
CA VAL A 124 8.92 28.59 -3.44
C VAL A 124 8.60 27.96 -4.78
N PHE A 125 7.60 27.08 -4.82
CA PHE A 125 7.09 26.49 -6.05
C PHE A 125 6.00 27.39 -6.65
N ARG A 126 6.19 27.85 -7.88
CA ARG A 126 5.24 28.66 -8.67
C ARG A 126 4.80 27.97 -9.97
N GLY A 127 4.94 26.64 -10.05
CA GLY A 127 4.60 25.84 -11.23
C GLY A 127 5.80 25.50 -12.11
N GLU A 128 7.00 25.93 -11.75
CA GLU A 128 8.27 25.65 -12.42
C GLU A 128 9.02 24.49 -11.78
N LYS A 129 9.85 23.81 -12.58
CA LYS A 129 10.79 22.80 -12.07
C LYS A 129 11.83 23.49 -11.18
N ALA A 130 12.13 22.90 -10.03
CA ALA A 130 13.36 23.17 -9.32
C ALA A 130 14.55 22.67 -10.17
N LYS A 131 15.61 23.45 -10.29
CA LYS A 131 16.74 23.18 -11.18
C LYS A 131 18.07 23.37 -10.47
N LEU A 132 19.04 22.52 -10.79
CA LEU A 132 20.42 22.73 -10.39
C LEU A 132 21.05 23.81 -11.30
N THR A 133 21.43 24.92 -10.69
CA THR A 133 22.02 26.08 -11.38
C THR A 133 23.53 26.06 -11.23
N VAL A 134 24.26 26.30 -12.33
CA VAL A 134 25.72 26.43 -12.34
C VAL A 134 26.09 27.91 -12.16
N THR A 135 26.92 28.22 -11.16
CA THR A 135 27.31 29.60 -10.81
C THR A 135 28.63 29.66 -10.02
N ASP A 136 29.30 30.80 -10.05
CA ASP A 136 30.40 31.21 -9.17
C ASP A 136 30.02 32.37 -8.23
N ASP A 137 28.78 32.84 -8.29
CA ASP A 137 28.27 33.87 -7.40
C ASP A 137 28.17 33.32 -5.96
N ILE A 138 29.09 33.79 -5.11
CA ILE A 138 29.21 33.41 -3.70
C ILE A 138 27.92 33.74 -2.92
N ASP A 139 27.26 34.85 -3.22
CA ASP A 139 26.04 35.25 -2.52
C ASP A 139 24.84 34.39 -2.96
N TYR A 140 24.78 34.03 -4.24
CA TYR A 140 23.82 33.04 -4.72
C TYR A 140 24.05 31.67 -4.05
N ILE A 141 25.29 31.22 -3.93
CA ILE A 141 25.66 29.96 -3.27
C ILE A 141 25.23 29.96 -1.79
N ARG A 142 25.43 31.08 -1.08
CA ARG A 142 24.94 31.24 0.30
C ARG A 142 23.43 31.15 0.39
N LYS A 143 22.70 31.84 -0.50
CA LYS A 143 21.22 31.75 -0.57
C LYS A 143 20.74 30.33 -0.91
N ALA A 144 21.49 29.60 -1.72
CA ALA A 144 21.22 28.22 -2.09
C ALA A 144 21.49 27.21 -0.96
N ALA A 145 22.08 27.63 0.16
CA ALA A 145 22.28 26.77 1.32
C ALA A 145 20.95 26.23 1.89
N LYS A 146 21.06 25.23 2.76
CA LYS A 146 19.95 24.45 3.34
C LYS A 146 19.31 23.42 2.42
N SER A 147 18.74 22.38 3.03
CA SER A 147 18.06 21.29 2.31
C SER A 147 16.77 21.73 1.62
N LYS A 148 16.57 21.26 0.38
CA LYS A 148 15.29 21.33 -0.34
C LYS A 148 14.83 19.89 -0.60
N TYR A 149 13.69 19.49 -0.03
CA TYR A 149 13.21 18.10 -0.13
C TYR A 149 12.32 17.87 -1.34
N VAL A 150 12.68 18.42 -2.50
CA VAL A 150 11.92 18.28 -3.75
C VAL A 150 12.76 17.70 -4.88
N PRO A 151 12.13 17.07 -5.90
CA PRO A 151 12.84 16.67 -7.09
C PRO A 151 13.44 17.89 -7.77
N ALA A 152 14.75 17.86 -8.02
CA ALA A 152 15.43 18.92 -8.77
C ALA A 152 15.95 18.37 -10.08
N SER A 153 15.63 19.07 -11.17
CA SER A 153 16.10 18.76 -12.50
C SER A 153 17.59 19.02 -12.63
N VAL A 154 18.27 18.13 -13.37
CA VAL A 154 19.68 18.27 -13.74
C VAL A 154 19.86 18.85 -15.15
N ASP A 155 18.76 19.20 -15.84
CA ASP A 155 18.79 19.64 -17.25
C ASP A 155 19.78 20.78 -17.51
N ASP A 156 19.69 21.85 -16.73
CA ASP A 156 20.53 23.04 -16.89
C ASP A 156 22.01 22.71 -16.61
N LEU A 157 22.28 21.91 -15.57
CA LEU A 157 23.63 21.41 -15.26
C LEU A 157 24.20 20.58 -16.42
N LEU A 158 23.47 19.58 -16.91
CA LEU A 158 23.97 18.69 -17.96
C LEU A 158 24.19 19.45 -19.27
N THR A 159 23.32 20.40 -19.58
CA THR A 159 23.46 21.29 -20.74
C THR A 159 24.74 22.13 -20.61
N TYR A 160 24.99 22.73 -19.45
CA TYR A 160 26.21 23.50 -19.19
C TYR A 160 27.47 22.64 -19.33
N MET A 161 27.48 21.44 -18.76
CA MET A 161 28.62 20.52 -18.84
C MET A 161 28.95 20.09 -20.28
N GLU A 162 27.94 19.96 -21.14
CA GLU A 162 28.12 19.63 -22.56
C GLU A 162 28.66 20.82 -23.37
N MET A 163 28.29 22.04 -23.00
CA MET A 163 28.78 23.27 -23.66
C MET A 163 30.17 23.72 -23.18
N HIS A 164 30.54 23.37 -21.95
CA HIS A 164 31.79 23.78 -21.28
C HIS A 164 32.58 22.57 -20.76
N PRO A 165 32.98 21.62 -21.62
CA PRO A 165 33.63 20.37 -21.21
C PRO A 165 34.98 20.57 -20.51
N GLU A 166 35.64 21.71 -20.73
CA GLU A 166 36.93 22.10 -20.13
C GLU A 166 36.81 22.68 -18.72
N GLU A 167 35.63 23.15 -18.32
CA GLU A 167 35.46 23.78 -17.01
C GLU A 167 35.44 22.76 -15.87
N LYS A 168 36.22 23.04 -14.82
CA LYS A 168 36.12 22.36 -13.54
C LYS A 168 34.91 22.82 -12.73
N ILE A 169 33.99 21.91 -12.41
CA ILE A 169 32.72 22.22 -11.74
C ILE A 169 32.56 21.40 -10.45
N ILE A 170 32.18 22.05 -9.35
CA ILE A 170 31.77 21.39 -8.12
C ILE A 170 30.29 21.04 -8.21
N ILE A 171 29.92 19.77 -8.07
CA ILE A 171 28.54 19.30 -8.26
C ILE A 171 27.97 18.82 -6.92
N THR A 172 26.92 19.49 -6.44
CA THR A 172 26.11 18.99 -5.33
C THR A 172 24.93 18.18 -5.86
N ALA A 173 24.80 16.93 -5.41
CA ALA A 173 23.76 16.03 -5.93
C ALA A 173 23.29 15.02 -4.88
N THR A 174 22.02 14.64 -4.98
CA THR A 174 21.50 13.44 -4.30
C THR A 174 21.89 12.17 -5.07
N PRO A 175 21.80 10.98 -4.47
CA PRO A 175 22.24 9.72 -5.09
C PRO A 175 21.67 9.48 -6.49
N CYS A 176 20.34 9.62 -6.65
CA CYS A 176 19.68 9.41 -7.93
C CYS A 176 20.07 10.43 -9.01
N GLN A 177 20.36 11.69 -8.63
CA GLN A 177 20.87 12.70 -9.55
C GLN A 177 22.29 12.38 -9.98
N LEU A 178 23.14 11.94 -9.05
CA LEU A 178 24.53 11.60 -9.34
C LEU A 178 24.64 10.41 -10.30
N ILE A 179 23.75 9.42 -10.17
CA ILE A 179 23.64 8.31 -11.14
C ILE A 179 23.35 8.84 -12.56
N ALA A 180 22.41 9.78 -12.70
CA ALA A 180 22.06 10.38 -13.99
C ALA A 180 23.23 11.21 -14.57
N ILE A 181 23.89 12.03 -13.73
CA ILE A 181 25.02 12.88 -14.11
C ILE A 181 26.21 12.04 -14.57
N ARG A 182 26.58 10.99 -13.82
CA ARG A 182 27.68 10.09 -14.20
C ARG A 182 27.37 9.33 -15.49
N SER A 183 26.12 8.91 -15.67
CA SER A 183 25.68 8.27 -16.92
C SER A 183 25.79 9.22 -18.11
N PHE A 184 25.48 10.50 -17.92
CA PHE A 184 25.66 11.54 -18.93
C PHE A 184 27.14 11.75 -19.28
N ILE A 185 28.01 11.95 -18.29
CA ILE A 185 29.47 12.10 -18.47
C ILE A 185 30.03 10.94 -19.31
N LYS A 186 29.70 9.70 -18.95
CA LYS A 186 30.15 8.51 -19.68
C LYS A 186 29.66 8.51 -21.13
N ARG A 187 28.40 8.88 -21.37
CA ARG A 187 27.78 8.90 -22.71
C ARG A 187 28.31 10.01 -23.60
N ARG A 188 28.61 11.17 -23.03
CA ARG A 188 29.19 12.32 -23.73
C ARG A 188 30.71 12.32 -23.76
N LYS A 189 31.36 11.33 -23.13
CA LYS A 189 32.82 11.20 -23.03
C LYS A 189 33.48 12.45 -22.42
N LEU A 190 32.81 13.07 -21.44
CA LEU A 190 33.37 14.20 -20.71
C LEU A 190 34.45 13.72 -19.73
N SER A 191 35.46 14.54 -19.47
CA SER A 191 36.51 14.21 -18.50
C SER A 191 35.96 14.24 -17.08
N ILE A 192 35.92 13.08 -16.42
CA ILE A 192 35.42 12.97 -15.04
C ILE A 192 36.28 13.74 -14.03
N GLU A 193 37.54 14.02 -14.36
CA GLU A 193 38.47 14.79 -13.53
C GLU A 193 38.07 16.26 -13.39
N ASN A 194 37.26 16.77 -14.32
CA ASN A 194 36.76 18.14 -14.25
C ASN A 194 35.63 18.31 -13.22
N TYR A 195 35.12 17.24 -12.62
CA TYR A 195 33.94 17.32 -11.76
C TYR A 195 34.22 16.83 -10.35
N LEU A 196 34.06 17.68 -9.34
CA LEU A 196 34.07 17.27 -7.93
C LEU A 196 32.65 16.95 -7.46
N PHE A 197 32.39 15.71 -7.09
CA PHE A 197 31.07 15.27 -6.65
C PHE A 197 30.93 15.37 -5.12
N ILE A 198 30.18 16.36 -4.66
CA ILE A 198 29.72 16.47 -3.27
C ILE A 198 28.34 15.81 -3.18
N GLY A 199 28.32 14.56 -2.71
CA GLY A 199 27.12 13.77 -2.56
C GLY A 199 26.39 14.07 -1.25
N LEU A 200 25.13 14.49 -1.33
CA LEU A 200 24.32 14.67 -0.14
C LEU A 200 23.75 13.33 0.35
N PHE A 201 23.77 13.08 1.66
CA PHE A 201 23.01 11.99 2.25
C PHE A 201 21.52 12.21 1.96
N CYS A 202 20.85 11.15 1.50
CA CYS A 202 19.47 11.25 1.05
C CYS A 202 18.66 10.07 1.57
N ASP A 203 17.63 10.38 2.37
CA ASP A 203 16.71 9.37 2.85
C ASP A 203 15.49 9.22 1.90
N MET A 204 14.90 10.34 1.50
CA MET A 204 13.78 10.43 0.55
C MET A 204 13.58 11.86 0.06
N THR A 205 12.88 11.99 -1.07
CA THR A 205 12.49 13.26 -1.70
C THR A 205 10.96 13.34 -1.74
N MET A 206 10.38 14.54 -1.56
CA MET A 206 8.92 14.77 -1.58
C MET A 206 8.48 15.42 -2.89
N ASN A 207 7.36 14.99 -3.48
CA ASN A 207 6.77 15.62 -4.65
C ASN A 207 6.27 17.05 -4.38
N TYR A 208 5.99 17.81 -5.44
CA TYR A 208 5.59 19.22 -5.37
C TYR A 208 4.22 19.45 -4.74
N ASN A 209 3.37 18.42 -4.61
CA ASN A 209 2.09 18.55 -3.89
C ASN A 209 2.30 18.90 -2.41
N PHE A 210 3.52 18.72 -1.88
CA PHE A 210 3.89 19.21 -0.56
C PHE A 210 3.69 20.74 -0.42
N TYR A 211 4.04 21.52 -1.45
CA TYR A 211 3.82 22.98 -1.45
C TYR A 211 2.33 23.31 -1.47
N SER A 212 1.56 22.64 -2.32
CA SER A 212 0.09 22.81 -2.39
C SER A 212 -0.58 22.49 -1.06
N TYR A 213 -0.13 21.43 -0.37
CA TYR A 213 -0.59 21.09 0.97
C TYR A 213 -0.28 22.19 1.97
N LEU A 214 0.96 22.67 2.02
CA LEU A 214 1.35 23.74 2.94
C LEU A 214 0.57 25.03 2.67
N LYS A 215 0.38 25.40 1.40
CA LYS A 215 -0.42 26.55 0.98
C LYS A 215 -1.89 26.39 1.40
N HIS A 216 -2.44 25.18 1.28
CA HIS A 216 -3.82 24.92 1.69
C HIS A 216 -4.03 25.06 3.20
N ILE A 217 -3.08 24.57 4.02
CA ILE A 217 -3.19 24.60 5.49
C ILE A 217 -2.85 25.96 6.08
N HIS A 218 -1.81 26.61 5.56
CA HIS A 218 -1.25 27.82 6.16
C HIS A 218 -1.50 29.09 5.33
N GLY A 219 -2.15 28.98 4.17
CA GLY A 219 -2.27 30.09 3.21
C GLY A 219 -1.01 30.29 2.39
N ASP A 220 -1.03 31.31 1.53
CA ASP A 220 0.12 31.67 0.69
C ASP A 220 1.35 32.06 1.51
N PHE A 221 2.52 31.75 0.94
CA PHE A 221 3.84 32.08 1.49
C PHE A 221 4.83 32.37 0.36
N GLU A 222 5.84 33.18 0.64
CA GLU A 222 6.84 33.65 -0.31
C GLU A 222 8.09 32.77 -0.33
N GLU A 223 8.39 32.12 0.80
CA GLU A 223 9.55 31.23 0.95
C GLU A 223 9.22 30.06 1.88
N LEU A 224 9.66 28.87 1.49
CA LEU A 224 9.69 27.67 2.31
C LEU A 224 11.13 27.32 2.70
N VAL A 225 11.42 27.37 4.00
CA VAL A 225 12.65 26.85 4.57
C VAL A 225 12.36 25.50 5.20
N PHE A 226 12.73 24.40 4.54
CA PHE A 226 12.46 23.05 5.04
C PHE A 226 13.08 22.76 6.41
N ARG A 227 14.20 23.42 6.74
CA ARG A 227 14.93 23.30 8.00
C ARG A 227 15.57 24.62 8.42
N SER A 228 15.13 25.12 9.57
CA SER A 228 15.72 26.26 10.27
C SER A 228 16.06 25.87 11.69
N LYS A 229 17.23 26.30 12.17
CA LYS A 229 17.62 26.16 13.58
C LYS A 229 16.89 27.15 14.49
N GLU A 230 16.08 28.04 13.93
CA GLU A 230 15.23 28.94 14.69
C GLU A 230 13.77 28.49 14.57
N PRO A 231 12.98 28.54 15.66
CA PRO A 231 13.36 29.04 16.99
C PRO A 231 14.01 27.99 17.92
N ASN A 232 13.92 26.68 17.60
CA ASN A 232 14.14 25.60 18.57
C ASN A 232 15.50 24.87 18.45
N GLY A 233 16.48 25.45 17.78
CA GLY A 233 17.79 24.85 17.56
C GLY A 233 17.82 23.75 16.50
N TRP A 234 18.97 23.08 16.37
CA TRP A 234 19.14 21.91 15.52
C TRP A 234 18.41 20.68 16.11
N PRO A 235 17.77 19.80 15.31
CA PRO A 235 17.85 19.65 13.85
C PRO A 235 16.84 20.46 13.04
N GLY A 236 16.12 21.36 13.69
CA GLY A 236 15.38 22.44 13.06
C GLY A 236 13.96 22.15 12.57
N ASP A 237 13.13 23.18 12.71
CA ASP A 237 11.75 23.24 12.26
C ASP A 237 11.65 23.72 10.81
N MET A 238 10.47 23.64 10.22
CA MET A 238 10.17 24.18 8.91
C MET A 238 9.57 25.58 9.05
N LEU A 239 9.99 26.53 8.23
CA LEU A 239 9.47 27.90 8.24
C LEU A 239 8.79 28.22 6.92
N LEU A 240 7.59 28.79 7.00
CA LEU A 240 6.88 29.37 5.85
C LEU A 240 6.91 30.88 6.05
N LYS A 241 7.74 31.59 5.29
CA LYS A 241 7.84 33.05 5.37
C LYS A 241 6.76 33.68 4.50
N LYS A 242 6.03 34.62 5.07
CA LYS A 242 5.04 35.48 4.42
C LYS A 242 5.54 36.92 4.52
N GLN A 243 4.84 37.85 3.85
CA GLN A 243 5.22 39.27 3.82
C GLN A 243 5.51 39.86 5.20
N GLU A 244 4.64 39.61 6.18
CA GLU A 244 4.75 40.20 7.52
C GLU A 244 4.93 39.18 8.64
N THR A 245 4.75 37.88 8.36
CA THR A 245 4.73 36.84 9.39
C THR A 245 5.49 35.59 8.94
N THR A 246 5.98 34.81 9.90
CA THR A 246 6.57 33.50 9.64
C THR A 246 5.78 32.44 10.39
N VAL A 247 5.30 31.42 9.67
CA VAL A 247 4.65 30.26 10.28
C VAL A 247 5.71 29.20 10.56
N VAL A 248 5.81 28.77 11.81
CA VAL A 248 6.69 27.67 12.24
C VAL A 248 5.90 26.38 12.21
N VAL A 249 6.37 25.41 11.42
CA VAL A 249 5.83 24.05 11.37
C VAL A 249 6.84 23.10 11.98
N SER A 250 6.41 22.40 13.03
CA SER A 250 7.31 21.56 13.82
C SER A 250 8.02 20.50 12.99
N ARG A 251 9.25 20.15 13.39
CA ARG A 251 10.00 19.01 12.86
C ARG A 251 9.16 17.73 12.81
N ASP A 252 8.42 17.44 13.88
CA ASP A 252 7.59 16.25 13.98
C ASP A 252 6.51 16.21 12.92
N GLU A 253 5.89 17.35 12.63
CA GLU A 253 4.92 17.47 11.55
C GLU A 253 5.60 17.23 10.20
N ARG A 254 6.74 17.87 9.93
CA ARG A 254 7.52 17.61 8.70
C ARG A 254 7.87 16.13 8.55
N ILE A 255 8.34 15.47 9.61
CA ILE A 255 8.68 14.03 9.59
C ILE A 255 7.43 13.19 9.31
N LYS A 256 6.29 13.51 9.93
CA LYS A 256 5.02 12.83 9.68
C LYS A 256 4.56 13.00 8.24
N LEU A 257 4.81 14.16 7.61
CA LEU A 257 4.39 14.43 6.23
C LEU A 257 5.24 13.72 5.17
N LYS A 258 6.53 13.48 5.45
CA LYS A 258 7.47 12.88 4.49
C LYS A 258 6.92 11.66 3.73
N PRO A 259 6.35 10.64 4.39
CA PRO A 259 5.91 9.44 3.68
C PRO A 259 4.66 9.65 2.80
N TYR A 260 3.92 10.74 2.97
CA TYR A 260 2.74 11.07 2.15
C TYR A 260 3.10 11.71 0.82
N PHE A 261 4.25 12.37 0.76
CA PHE A 261 4.71 13.08 -0.42
C PHE A 261 5.96 12.41 -1.01
N GLN A 262 6.51 11.39 -0.35
CA GLN A 262 7.70 10.70 -0.85
C GLN A 262 7.48 10.15 -2.25
N LEU A 263 8.52 10.17 -3.08
CA LEU A 263 8.47 9.53 -4.39
C LEU A 263 8.45 8.02 -4.22
N ASN A 264 7.64 7.31 -5.01
CA ASN A 264 7.58 5.85 -4.95
C ASN A 264 8.94 5.19 -5.22
N ARG A 265 9.75 5.78 -6.12
CA ARG A 265 11.14 5.36 -6.34
C ARG A 265 12.00 5.34 -5.05
N CYS A 266 11.76 6.23 -4.09
CA CYS A 266 12.53 6.28 -2.84
C CYS A 266 12.35 5.03 -1.97
N LEU A 267 11.25 4.28 -2.14
CA LEU A 267 11.00 3.00 -1.46
C LEU A 267 11.95 1.88 -1.91
N TYR A 268 12.55 2.03 -3.08
CA TYR A 268 13.47 1.09 -3.70
C TYR A 268 14.90 1.62 -3.74
N CYS A 269 15.11 2.87 -3.33
CA CYS A 269 16.45 3.47 -3.25
C CYS A 269 17.15 3.00 -1.97
N PHE A 270 18.30 2.37 -2.12
CA PHE A 270 19.11 1.89 -0.99
C PHE A 270 20.43 2.68 -0.83
N ASP A 271 20.80 3.50 -1.81
CA ASP A 271 21.93 4.43 -1.67
C ASP A 271 21.53 5.65 -0.85
N LYS A 272 21.75 5.59 0.48
CA LYS A 272 21.53 6.73 1.39
C LYS A 272 22.77 7.60 1.55
N LEU A 273 23.95 6.98 1.46
CA LEU A 273 25.24 7.62 1.73
C LEU A 273 25.92 8.17 0.47
N ASN A 274 25.24 8.10 -0.68
CA ASN A 274 25.69 8.63 -1.96
C ASN A 274 27.05 8.02 -2.35
N VAL A 275 27.06 6.70 -2.52
CA VAL A 275 28.29 5.90 -2.61
C VAL A 275 29.17 6.21 -3.82
N HIS A 276 28.65 6.94 -4.80
CA HIS A 276 29.35 7.32 -6.04
C HIS A 276 29.95 8.73 -6.02
N ALA A 277 29.90 9.43 -4.89
CA ALA A 277 30.47 10.76 -4.73
C ALA A 277 31.99 10.72 -4.44
N ASP A 278 32.66 11.87 -4.56
CA ASP A 278 34.04 12.04 -4.08
C ASP A 278 34.04 12.32 -2.57
N ILE A 279 33.05 13.10 -2.11
CA ILE A 279 32.80 13.44 -0.71
C ILE A 279 31.31 13.27 -0.46
N SER A 280 30.91 12.47 0.52
CA SER A 280 29.51 12.38 0.95
C SER A 280 29.27 13.10 2.26
N VAL A 281 28.23 13.92 2.34
CA VAL A 281 27.94 14.79 3.50
C VAL A 281 26.49 14.67 3.92
N GLY A 282 26.24 14.55 5.22
CA GLY A 282 24.91 14.63 5.82
C GLY A 282 24.92 15.19 7.22
N ASP A 283 23.74 15.30 7.83
CA ASP A 283 23.62 15.69 9.24
C ASP A 283 24.36 14.71 10.15
N CYS A 284 25.10 15.17 11.15
CA CYS A 284 25.66 14.30 12.17
C CYS A 284 24.64 14.08 13.30
N TYR A 285 24.18 12.84 13.47
CA TYR A 285 23.31 12.41 14.58
C TYR A 285 24.07 11.62 15.65
N GLU A 286 25.41 11.62 15.61
CA GLU A 286 26.26 10.92 16.57
C GLU A 286 26.19 11.59 17.96
N LYS A 287 26.04 10.77 19.01
CA LYS A 287 26.01 11.25 20.39
C LYS A 287 27.35 11.91 20.75
N GLY A 288 27.30 13.08 21.36
CA GLY A 288 28.49 13.85 21.76
C GLY A 288 29.03 14.82 20.72
N TYR A 289 28.62 14.70 19.44
CA TYR A 289 29.04 15.60 18.37
C TYR A 289 27.92 16.54 17.88
N SER A 290 26.69 16.38 18.35
CA SER A 290 25.57 17.28 18.07
C SER A 290 25.70 18.59 18.86
N SER A 291 26.07 19.69 18.20
CA SER A 291 26.06 21.04 18.77
C SER A 291 24.76 21.78 18.40
N GLU A 292 24.41 22.84 19.14
CA GLU A 292 23.31 23.75 18.77
C GLU A 292 23.49 24.34 17.37
N LYS A 293 24.76 24.51 16.96
CA LYS A 293 25.17 24.99 15.63
C LYS A 293 25.14 23.90 14.56
N GLY A 294 24.90 22.63 14.91
CA GLY A 294 24.88 21.47 14.03
C GLY A 294 26.27 21.07 13.52
N SER A 295 26.49 19.78 13.29
CA SER A 295 27.72 19.21 12.71
C SER A 295 27.36 18.26 11.57
N SER A 296 28.30 17.98 10.67
CA SER A 296 28.03 17.14 9.50
C SER A 296 28.88 15.88 9.54
N SER A 297 28.28 14.73 9.29
CA SER A 297 29.03 13.50 9.01
C SER A 297 29.56 13.59 7.58
N VAL A 298 30.86 13.34 7.42
CA VAL A 298 31.57 13.42 6.14
C VAL A 298 32.29 12.10 5.88
N ILE A 299 32.05 11.54 4.69
CA ILE A 299 32.71 10.35 4.18
C ILE A 299 33.57 10.78 2.99
N ILE A 300 34.89 10.64 3.12
CA ILE A 300 35.83 10.91 2.04
C ILE A 300 35.99 9.63 1.23
N ARG A 301 35.64 9.66 -0.06
CA ARG A 301 35.53 8.45 -0.89
C ARG A 301 36.66 8.26 -1.88
N THR A 302 37.20 9.35 -2.41
CA THR A 302 38.24 9.35 -3.44
C THR A 302 39.39 10.26 -3.04
N GLU A 303 40.58 10.03 -3.61
CA GLU A 303 41.74 10.91 -3.39
C GLU A 303 41.42 12.35 -3.82
N LYS A 304 40.67 12.54 -4.91
CA LYS A 304 40.17 13.86 -5.33
C LYS A 304 39.34 14.56 -4.25
N GLY A 305 38.49 13.80 -3.54
CA GLY A 305 37.71 14.32 -2.41
C GLY A 305 38.58 14.65 -1.19
N LYS A 306 39.59 13.81 -0.93
CA LYS A 306 40.58 14.03 0.14
C LYS A 306 41.39 15.30 -0.11
N ASP A 307 41.97 15.43 -1.31
CA ASP A 307 42.74 16.61 -1.74
C ASP A 307 41.91 17.89 -1.60
N ALA A 308 40.62 17.84 -1.99
CA ALA A 308 39.72 18.98 -1.89
C ALA A 308 39.48 19.43 -0.43
N ILE A 309 39.41 18.49 0.52
CA ILE A 309 39.25 18.81 1.94
C ILE A 309 40.58 19.28 2.55
N GLU A 310 41.69 18.63 2.24
CA GLU A 310 43.01 18.96 2.80
C GLU A 310 43.47 20.38 2.45
N LYS A 311 43.13 20.86 1.25
CA LYS A 311 43.41 22.24 0.80
C LYS A 311 42.76 23.32 1.65
N ILE A 312 41.69 23.00 2.38
CA ILE A 312 40.90 23.96 3.15
C ILE A 312 40.57 23.44 4.56
N GLN A 313 41.33 22.48 5.05
CA GLN A 313 41.07 21.80 6.33
C GLN A 313 41.07 22.76 7.51
N GLU A 314 41.87 23.83 7.43
CA GLU A 314 41.96 24.89 8.42
C GLU A 314 40.66 25.69 8.56
N SER A 315 39.77 25.63 7.56
CA SER A 315 38.44 26.23 7.59
C SER A 315 37.43 25.40 8.42
N PHE A 316 37.82 24.22 8.90
CA PHE A 316 36.95 23.29 9.62
C PHE A 316 37.43 22.96 11.04
N ILE A 317 36.46 22.62 11.89
CA ILE A 317 36.66 21.84 13.10
C ILE A 317 36.35 20.40 12.73
N ILE A 318 37.35 19.52 12.86
CA ILE A 318 37.30 18.12 12.43
C ILE A 318 37.44 17.23 13.66
N SER A 319 36.62 16.18 13.73
CA SER A 319 36.70 15.15 14.76
C SER A 319 36.64 13.76 14.12
N PRO A 320 37.38 12.78 14.66
CA PRO A 320 37.32 11.42 14.16
C PRO A 320 35.91 10.83 14.33
N SER A 321 35.50 10.00 13.37
CA SER A 321 34.28 9.19 13.43
C SER A 321 34.55 7.85 12.76
N SER A 322 33.59 6.93 12.80
CA SER A 322 33.67 5.63 12.16
C SER A 322 32.46 5.37 11.27
N MET A 323 32.59 4.42 10.35
CA MET A 323 31.45 3.99 9.54
C MET A 323 30.34 3.39 10.40
N GLU A 324 30.69 2.69 11.48
CA GLU A 324 29.72 2.12 12.43
C GLU A 324 28.86 3.21 13.05
N ASN A 325 29.48 4.33 13.48
CA ASN A 325 28.75 5.46 14.04
C ASN A 325 27.81 6.10 13.01
N ILE A 326 28.25 6.26 11.76
CA ILE A 326 27.38 6.75 10.68
C ILE A 326 26.23 5.76 10.42
N VAL A 327 26.50 4.47 10.37
CA VAL A 327 25.50 3.42 10.12
C VAL A 327 24.42 3.46 11.19
N GLU A 328 24.81 3.55 12.46
CA GLU A 328 23.89 3.63 13.59
C GLU A 328 23.12 4.96 13.59
N SER A 329 23.82 6.09 13.55
CA SER A 329 23.23 7.42 13.68
C SER A 329 22.33 7.80 12.49
N GLN A 330 22.68 7.36 11.28
CA GLN A 330 21.86 7.56 10.07
C GLN A 330 20.84 6.44 9.85
N GLN A 331 20.83 5.39 10.69
CA GLN A 331 19.95 4.22 10.51
C GLN A 331 20.07 3.62 9.11
N VAL A 332 21.30 3.44 8.61
CA VAL A 332 21.57 2.97 7.23
C VAL A 332 21.01 1.57 7.01
N PHE A 333 20.96 0.74 8.05
CA PHE A 333 20.36 -0.59 8.01
C PHE A 333 18.89 -0.60 7.52
N LEU A 334 18.13 0.50 7.67
CA LEU A 334 16.78 0.59 7.12
C LEU A 334 16.75 0.54 5.59
N LYS A 335 17.85 0.89 4.91
CA LYS A 335 17.98 0.85 3.45
C LYS A 335 18.24 -0.55 2.91
N GLU A 336 18.58 -1.50 3.75
CA GLU A 336 18.63 -2.91 3.37
C GLU A 336 17.26 -3.42 2.93
N ARG A 337 16.20 -2.97 3.62
CA ARG A 337 14.82 -3.26 3.24
C ARG A 337 14.52 -2.73 1.85
N ASN A 338 15.06 -1.56 1.50
CA ASN A 338 14.91 -0.98 0.17
C ASN A 338 15.69 -1.77 -0.88
N ALA A 339 16.89 -2.24 -0.57
CA ALA A 339 17.66 -3.11 -1.46
C ALA A 339 16.93 -4.43 -1.73
N VAL A 340 16.39 -5.06 -0.68
CA VAL A 340 15.57 -6.28 -0.81
C VAL A 340 14.30 -6.02 -1.63
N ARG A 341 13.62 -4.89 -1.40
CA ARG A 341 12.46 -4.48 -2.22
C ARG A 341 12.85 -4.34 -3.69
N ALA A 342 13.97 -3.68 -3.99
CA ALA A 342 14.47 -3.50 -5.34
C ALA A 342 14.79 -4.86 -6.00
N MET A 343 15.47 -5.77 -5.29
CA MET A 343 15.76 -7.12 -5.78
C MET A 343 14.50 -7.92 -6.08
N LYS A 344 13.55 -7.97 -5.13
CA LYS A 344 12.29 -8.70 -5.30
C LYS A 344 11.44 -8.13 -6.43
N TYR A 345 11.36 -6.81 -6.53
CA TYR A 345 10.67 -6.16 -7.65
C TYR A 345 11.31 -6.53 -8.98
N SER A 346 12.65 -6.48 -9.07
CA SER A 346 13.36 -6.92 -10.28
C SER A 346 13.13 -8.39 -10.63
N PHE A 347 12.95 -9.26 -9.63
CA PHE A 347 12.69 -10.68 -9.84
C PHE A 347 11.25 -10.96 -10.35
N LEU A 348 10.27 -10.25 -9.79
CA LEU A 348 8.85 -10.43 -10.11
C LEU A 348 8.45 -9.83 -11.48
N TYR A 349 9.08 -8.72 -11.88
CA TYR A 349 8.72 -7.98 -13.09
C TYR A 349 9.77 -8.16 -14.20
N ARG A 350 10.01 -9.42 -14.63
CA ARG A 350 11.03 -9.81 -15.64
C ARG A 350 11.00 -9.04 -16.98
N ASN A 351 9.89 -8.35 -17.29
CA ASN A 351 9.70 -7.57 -18.53
C ASN A 351 10.02 -6.07 -18.38
N ILE A 352 10.39 -5.60 -17.20
CA ILE A 352 11.01 -4.29 -16.99
C ILE A 352 12.52 -4.55 -16.98
N PRO A 353 13.31 -3.91 -17.85
CA PRO A 353 14.75 -4.09 -17.87
C PRO A 353 15.36 -3.66 -16.55
N GLN A 354 15.53 -4.66 -15.70
CA GLN A 354 16.39 -4.79 -14.55
C GLN A 354 16.67 -3.47 -13.79
N LEU A 355 16.04 -3.34 -12.63
CA LEU A 355 16.74 -2.83 -11.44
C LEU A 355 17.89 -3.82 -11.10
N MET A 356 18.82 -4.02 -12.04
CA MET A 356 19.95 -4.94 -11.92
C MET A 356 20.91 -4.30 -10.95
N ILE A 357 20.80 -4.71 -9.69
CA ILE A 357 21.97 -4.83 -8.85
C ILE A 357 22.92 -5.77 -9.63
N GLY A 358 23.95 -5.21 -10.26
CA GLY A 358 24.90 -6.01 -11.02
C GLY A 358 25.53 -7.04 -10.09
N LYS A 359 25.61 -8.32 -10.53
CA LYS A 359 26.23 -9.47 -9.82
C LYS A 359 26.58 -9.19 -8.33
N VAL A 360 25.58 -8.99 -7.47
CA VAL A 360 25.81 -9.11 -6.03
C VAL A 360 25.54 -10.56 -5.69
N VAL A 361 26.54 -11.17 -5.09
CA VAL A 361 26.65 -12.58 -4.74
C VAL A 361 25.33 -13.14 -4.23
N ASP A 362 24.93 -14.25 -4.84
CA ASP A 362 23.87 -15.16 -4.41
C ASP A 362 24.26 -15.76 -3.05
N ASP A 363 24.14 -14.95 -1.99
CA ASP A 363 24.42 -15.39 -0.65
C ASP A 363 23.09 -15.59 0.09
N GLY A 364 22.62 -16.85 0.07
CA GLY A 364 21.37 -17.31 0.69
C GLY A 364 21.25 -17.01 2.19
N ALA A 365 22.20 -16.31 2.82
CA ALA A 365 22.13 -15.80 4.18
C ALA A 365 21.13 -14.62 4.34
N ILE A 366 20.95 -13.76 3.32
CA ILE A 366 20.00 -12.62 3.39
C ILE A 366 18.54 -13.14 3.42
N CYS A 367 18.24 -14.19 2.65
CA CYS A 367 16.94 -14.86 2.69
C CYS A 367 16.70 -15.62 4.02
N ARG A 368 17.76 -16.15 4.65
CA ARG A 368 17.63 -17.00 5.84
C ARG A 368 17.51 -16.23 7.16
N ARG A 369 18.12 -15.06 7.31
CA ARG A 369 18.07 -14.27 8.57
C ARG A 369 16.88 -13.31 8.67
N TYR A 370 16.30 -12.91 7.55
CA TYR A 370 15.05 -12.13 7.46
C TYR A 370 13.89 -12.95 6.87
N GLY A 371 13.99 -14.27 6.98
CA GLY A 371 13.01 -15.28 6.53
C GLY A 371 11.73 -15.33 7.37
N GLN A 372 11.25 -14.19 7.87
CA GLN A 372 9.91 -14.08 8.45
C GLN A 372 9.18 -12.91 7.79
N VAL A 373 8.24 -13.28 6.92
CA VAL A 373 7.20 -12.42 6.31
C VAL A 373 6.36 -11.67 7.37
N GLN A 374 6.47 -12.07 8.64
CA GLN A 374 5.66 -11.61 9.77
C GLN A 374 5.84 -10.12 10.13
N ASP A 375 7.05 -9.55 10.03
CA ASP A 375 7.28 -8.12 10.33
C ASP A 375 6.91 -7.19 9.17
N PHE A 376 6.78 -7.74 7.96
CA PHE A 376 6.55 -6.98 6.73
C PHE A 376 5.07 -6.57 6.58
N LEU A 377 4.14 -7.43 7.01
CA LEU A 377 2.71 -7.16 6.92
C LEU A 377 2.19 -6.24 8.02
N ALA A 378 2.82 -6.19 9.19
CA ALA A 378 2.41 -5.26 10.25
C ALA A 378 2.68 -3.78 9.90
N ILE A 379 3.71 -3.52 9.07
CA ILE A 379 4.16 -2.16 8.75
C ILE A 379 3.60 -1.66 7.41
N ASP A 380 3.45 -2.53 6.41
CA ASP A 380 2.76 -2.18 5.14
C ASP A 380 1.24 -1.98 5.36
N ASN A 381 0.63 -2.79 6.25
CA ASN A 381 -0.73 -2.52 6.74
C ASN A 381 -0.80 -1.26 7.61
N GLN A 382 0.25 -0.88 8.35
CA GLN A 382 0.29 0.45 8.98
C GLN A 382 0.37 1.58 7.96
N PHE A 383 0.84 1.35 6.74
CA PHE A 383 1.08 2.37 5.72
C PHE A 383 -0.10 2.59 4.77
N LYS A 384 -0.74 1.51 4.28
CA LYS A 384 -2.07 1.61 3.65
C LYS A 384 -3.11 2.16 4.64
N ALA A 385 -2.97 1.84 5.93
CA ALA A 385 -3.77 2.46 6.98
C ALA A 385 -3.32 3.89 7.34
N LYS A 386 -2.06 4.31 7.17
CA LYS A 386 -1.60 5.68 7.54
C LYS A 386 -1.80 6.71 6.43
N SER A 387 -1.56 6.38 5.16
CA SER A 387 -1.83 7.31 4.03
C SER A 387 -3.28 7.82 4.07
N ASN A 388 -4.19 6.95 4.53
CA ASN A 388 -5.60 7.23 4.77
C ASN A 388 -5.98 7.62 6.22
N ARG A 389 -5.08 7.63 7.21
CA ARG A 389 -5.44 7.99 8.62
C ARG A 389 -5.11 9.42 9.03
N SER A 390 -4.06 10.08 8.52
CA SER A 390 -3.62 11.37 9.11
C SER A 390 -3.93 12.64 8.31
N LYS A 391 -4.09 12.58 6.98
CA LYS A 391 -4.75 13.67 6.22
C LYS A 391 -6.25 13.72 6.55
N LEU A 392 -6.81 12.53 6.79
CA LEU A 392 -8.20 12.39 7.12
C LEU A 392 -8.48 13.02 8.51
N SER A 393 -7.96 12.54 9.63
CA SER A 393 -8.50 12.91 10.98
C SER A 393 -8.66 14.40 11.36
N ARG A 394 -7.90 15.36 10.78
CA ARG A 394 -7.94 16.80 11.14
C ARG A 394 -8.81 17.65 10.20
N MET A 395 -8.67 17.50 8.88
CA MET A 395 -9.65 18.04 7.92
C MET A 395 -10.99 17.30 8.03
N HIS A 396 -10.98 16.04 8.46
CA HIS A 396 -12.20 15.26 8.70
C HIS A 396 -12.96 15.80 9.88
N LYS A 397 -12.33 16.19 10.99
CA LYS A 397 -13.08 16.81 12.08
C LYS A 397 -13.77 18.10 11.63
N LEU A 398 -13.11 18.93 10.82
CA LEU A 398 -13.66 20.22 10.39
C LEU A 398 -14.71 20.05 9.27
N PHE A 399 -14.44 19.22 8.26
CA PHE A 399 -15.37 18.90 7.17
C PHE A 399 -16.58 18.08 7.65
N TYR A 400 -16.40 17.18 8.63
CA TYR A 400 -17.48 16.42 9.28
C TYR A 400 -18.33 17.30 10.22
N ILE A 401 -17.73 18.29 10.89
CA ILE A 401 -18.47 19.33 11.61
C ILE A 401 -19.29 20.18 10.62
N LEU A 402 -18.72 20.54 9.46
CA LEU A 402 -19.39 21.32 8.43
C LEU A 402 -20.51 20.52 7.72
N GLN A 403 -20.29 19.25 7.34
CA GLN A 403 -21.33 18.38 6.76
C GLN A 403 -22.52 18.15 7.70
N ARG A 404 -22.29 18.06 9.02
CA ARG A 404 -23.36 17.91 10.03
C ARG A 404 -24.08 19.21 10.38
N LEU A 405 -23.50 20.37 10.08
CA LEU A 405 -24.21 21.65 10.16
C LEU A 405 -25.25 21.79 9.04
N PHE A 406 -25.18 20.97 7.99
CA PHE A 406 -26.04 21.07 6.80
C PHE A 406 -26.92 19.83 6.50
N LYS A 407 -26.81 18.70 7.23
CA LYS A 407 -27.69 17.52 7.03
C LYS A 407 -28.87 17.50 8.03
N LYS A 408 -30.08 17.40 7.47
CA LYS A 408 -31.35 17.14 8.17
C LYS A 408 -31.28 15.84 9.00
N ASP A 409 -32.05 15.79 10.08
CA ASP A 409 -32.22 14.63 10.97
C ASP A 409 -32.37 13.32 10.17
N THR A 410 -31.34 12.47 10.18
CA THR A 410 -31.38 11.13 9.57
C THR A 410 -32.02 10.15 10.54
N ASN A 411 -33.08 9.44 10.13
CA ASN A 411 -33.90 8.60 11.00
C ASN A 411 -33.40 7.14 11.19
N ALA A 412 -32.31 6.69 10.55
CA ALA A 412 -31.87 5.29 10.63
C ALA A 412 -30.35 5.07 10.78
N TYR A 413 -29.96 4.28 11.79
CA TYR A 413 -28.60 3.80 12.04
C TYR A 413 -28.55 2.27 11.85
N ILE A 414 -27.87 1.83 10.79
CA ILE A 414 -27.81 0.43 10.37
C ILE A 414 -26.47 -0.17 10.79
N TYR A 415 -26.48 -1.01 11.81
CA TYR A 415 -25.31 -1.76 12.26
C TYR A 415 -25.10 -3.00 11.41
N ILE A 416 -23.93 -3.12 10.79
CA ILE A 416 -23.53 -4.28 9.98
C ILE A 416 -22.52 -5.06 10.79
N ASP A 417 -22.76 -6.36 10.97
CA ASP A 417 -22.03 -7.14 11.97
C ASP A 417 -21.52 -8.48 11.45
N HIS A 418 -20.49 -9.00 12.14
CA HIS A 418 -19.80 -10.27 11.87
C HIS A 418 -19.24 -10.42 10.44
N VAL A 419 -19.06 -9.30 9.73
CA VAL A 419 -18.35 -9.17 8.45
C VAL A 419 -17.27 -8.10 8.55
N GLY A 420 -16.25 -8.16 7.69
CA GLY A 420 -15.11 -7.23 7.79
C GLY A 420 -13.94 -7.55 6.88
N PHE A 421 -12.85 -6.81 7.04
CA PHE A 421 -11.70 -6.81 6.12
C PHE A 421 -10.65 -7.90 6.39
N VAL A 422 -10.90 -8.81 7.34
CA VAL A 422 -9.94 -9.88 7.72
C VAL A 422 -9.91 -10.97 6.64
N ASN A 423 -11.09 -11.39 6.20
CA ASN A 423 -11.31 -12.47 5.24
C ASN A 423 -11.92 -11.86 3.98
N LYS A 424 -11.45 -12.24 2.78
CA LYS A 424 -11.98 -11.72 1.51
C LYS A 424 -13.44 -12.08 1.24
N GLY A 425 -13.92 -13.23 1.71
CA GLY A 425 -15.34 -13.54 1.69
C GLY A 425 -16.16 -12.61 2.60
N ALA A 426 -15.67 -12.33 3.82
CA ALA A 426 -16.32 -11.38 4.72
C ALA A 426 -16.24 -9.94 4.20
N GLU A 427 -15.15 -9.57 3.54
CA GLU A 427 -14.97 -8.27 2.90
C GLU A 427 -15.95 -8.12 1.73
N LEU A 428 -16.15 -9.16 0.92
CA LEU A 428 -17.13 -9.17 -0.16
C LEU A 428 -18.56 -9.02 0.37
N MET A 429 -18.93 -9.77 1.41
CA MET A 429 -20.24 -9.66 2.07
C MET A 429 -20.47 -8.25 2.62
N LEU A 430 -19.48 -7.68 3.31
CA LEU A 430 -19.56 -6.30 3.80
C LEU A 430 -19.79 -5.31 2.66
N ARG A 431 -19.05 -5.43 1.55
CA ARG A 431 -19.18 -4.54 0.39
C ARG A 431 -20.55 -4.68 -0.28
N ALA A 432 -21.05 -5.90 -0.44
CA ALA A 432 -22.39 -6.17 -0.97
C ALA A 432 -23.49 -5.58 -0.09
N ILE A 433 -23.39 -5.70 1.24
CA ILE A 433 -24.35 -5.09 2.18
C ILE A 433 -24.31 -3.57 2.08
N VAL A 434 -23.12 -2.97 2.10
CA VAL A 434 -22.96 -1.51 2.04
C VAL A 434 -23.54 -0.95 0.75
N GLU A 435 -23.28 -1.58 -0.40
CA GLU A 435 -23.83 -1.15 -1.68
C GLU A 435 -25.37 -1.22 -1.69
N LYS A 436 -25.96 -2.30 -1.17
CA LYS A 436 -27.43 -2.45 -1.12
C LYS A 436 -28.07 -1.48 -0.14
N VAL A 437 -27.44 -1.23 1.01
CA VAL A 437 -27.90 -0.22 1.96
C VAL A 437 -27.84 1.17 1.34
N GLU A 438 -26.81 1.50 0.56
CA GLU A 438 -26.71 2.80 -0.14
C GLU A 438 -27.77 2.96 -1.23
N GLN A 439 -28.09 1.89 -1.96
CA GLN A 439 -29.13 1.88 -2.98
C GLN A 439 -30.54 2.04 -2.39
N LEU A 440 -30.84 1.32 -1.31
CA LEU A 440 -32.18 1.32 -0.70
C LEU A 440 -32.39 2.46 0.31
N TYR A 441 -31.32 2.86 1.01
CA TYR A 441 -31.35 3.83 2.10
C TYR A 441 -30.20 4.84 2.01
N PRO A 442 -30.22 5.73 1.00
CA PRO A 442 -29.13 6.68 0.77
C PRO A 442 -28.86 7.62 1.95
N ASP A 443 -29.89 7.88 2.78
CA ASP A 443 -29.79 8.74 3.96
C ASP A 443 -29.42 7.98 5.25
N ALA A 444 -29.39 6.64 5.23
CA ALA A 444 -29.04 5.86 6.41
C ALA A 444 -27.54 5.96 6.73
N ILE A 445 -27.24 5.98 8.02
CA ILE A 445 -25.86 5.92 8.51
C ILE A 445 -25.53 4.47 8.83
N LYS A 446 -24.54 3.94 8.12
CA LYS A 446 -24.03 2.59 8.35
C LYS A 446 -23.10 2.61 9.55
N VAL A 447 -23.11 1.54 10.35
CA VAL A 447 -22.33 1.43 11.57
C VAL A 447 -21.60 0.09 11.58
N LEU A 448 -20.30 0.10 11.90
CA LEU A 448 -19.49 -1.11 12.03
C LEU A 448 -18.91 -1.26 13.45
N PRO A 449 -18.57 -2.49 13.88
CA PRO A 449 -17.74 -2.71 15.05
C PRO A 449 -16.48 -1.84 15.00
N TRP A 450 -16.03 -1.30 16.14
CA TRP A 450 -14.87 -0.38 16.19
C TRP A 450 -13.59 -1.01 15.62
N ASP A 451 -13.38 -2.29 15.90
CA ASP A 451 -12.26 -3.10 15.43
C ASP A 451 -12.32 -3.35 13.91
N VAL A 452 -13.51 -3.58 13.34
CA VAL A 452 -13.69 -3.69 11.88
C VAL A 452 -13.52 -2.34 11.20
N TYR A 453 -14.16 -1.28 11.73
CA TYR A 453 -14.08 0.08 11.21
C TYR A 453 -12.62 0.55 11.08
N ARG A 454 -11.80 0.29 12.10
CA ARG A 454 -10.39 0.73 12.07
C ARG A 454 -9.54 -0.03 11.06
N MET A 455 -9.95 -1.20 10.57
CA MET A 455 -9.16 -1.97 9.61
C MET A 455 -9.11 -1.32 8.23
N ASN A 456 -10.20 -0.68 7.78
CA ASN A 456 -10.23 0.05 6.51
C ASN A 456 -11.04 1.36 6.63
N VAL A 457 -10.44 2.34 7.30
CA VAL A 457 -11.07 3.65 7.56
C VAL A 457 -11.37 4.39 6.26
N SER A 458 -10.57 4.19 5.21
CA SER A 458 -10.78 4.83 3.90
C SER A 458 -12.09 4.40 3.29
N TYR A 459 -12.31 3.08 3.19
CA TYR A 459 -13.56 2.51 2.70
C TYR A 459 -14.74 2.94 3.58
N CYS A 460 -14.57 2.88 4.91
CA CYS A 460 -15.62 3.30 5.83
C CYS A 460 -16.00 4.77 5.62
N TRP A 461 -15.05 5.64 5.32
CA TRP A 461 -15.32 7.06 5.06
C TRP A 461 -15.99 7.30 3.71
N GLU A 462 -15.48 6.68 2.65
CA GLU A 462 -16.06 6.74 1.29
C GLU A 462 -17.55 6.37 1.31
N HIS A 463 -17.90 5.38 2.12
CA HIS A 463 -19.26 4.89 2.29
C HIS A 463 -19.97 5.45 3.54
N ASN A 464 -19.55 6.60 4.10
CA ASN A 464 -20.25 7.25 5.24
C ASN A 464 -20.62 6.30 6.41
N ILE A 465 -19.69 5.41 6.77
CA ILE A 465 -19.82 4.42 7.85
C ILE A 465 -19.23 5.01 9.13
N LEU A 466 -19.90 4.81 10.27
CA LEU A 466 -19.44 5.23 11.60
C LEU A 466 -19.09 4.02 12.48
N PRO A 467 -18.23 4.20 13.49
CA PRO A 467 -17.95 3.11 14.41
C PRO A 467 -18.96 3.05 15.55
N LEU A 468 -19.32 1.82 15.95
CA LEU A 468 -20.04 1.53 17.19
C LEU A 468 -19.12 1.73 18.39
N LYS A 469 -19.61 2.34 19.46
CA LYS A 469 -18.88 2.46 20.73
C LYS A 469 -19.76 2.01 21.88
N ASN A 470 -19.22 1.14 22.74
CA ASN A 470 -19.93 0.59 23.89
C ASN A 470 -20.61 1.69 24.73
N ASN A 471 -21.79 1.36 25.25
CA ASN A 471 -22.54 2.27 26.12
C ASN A 471 -21.66 2.74 27.29
N PRO A 472 -21.52 4.06 27.51
CA PRO A 472 -20.75 4.58 28.63
C PRO A 472 -21.33 4.11 29.96
N THR A 473 -20.48 3.66 30.89
CA THR A 473 -20.88 3.21 32.23
C THR A 473 -20.69 4.32 33.28
N GLY A 474 -21.48 4.28 34.37
CA GLY A 474 -21.33 5.16 35.53
C GLY A 474 -21.66 6.65 35.28
N ILE A 475 -20.91 7.55 35.92
CA ILE A 475 -21.08 9.02 35.88
C ILE A 475 -21.11 9.57 34.44
N ARG A 476 -20.38 8.91 33.54
CA ARG A 476 -20.30 9.26 32.11
C ARG A 476 -21.63 9.06 31.37
N LYS A 477 -22.46 8.09 31.80
CA LYS A 477 -23.82 7.85 31.28
C LYS A 477 -24.77 9.02 31.57
N LYS A 478 -24.69 9.61 32.78
CA LYS A 478 -25.49 10.80 33.16
C LYS A 478 -25.06 12.03 32.37
N LEU A 479 -23.76 12.22 32.17
CA LEU A 479 -23.21 13.34 31.40
C LEU A 479 -23.61 13.28 29.92
N ASP A 480 -23.60 12.09 29.32
CA ASP A 480 -23.96 11.87 27.92
C ASP A 480 -25.48 11.96 27.66
N TYR A 481 -26.32 11.77 28.68
CA TYR A 481 -27.78 11.93 28.64
C TYR A 481 -28.21 13.41 28.85
N LEU A 482 -27.41 14.19 29.58
CA LEU A 482 -27.58 15.63 29.80
C LEU A 482 -27.23 16.47 28.56
N LEU A 483 -26.46 15.91 27.61
CA LEU A 483 -26.25 16.52 26.29
C LEU A 483 -27.54 16.37 25.46
N THR A 484 -28.30 17.47 25.35
CA THR A 484 -29.56 17.55 24.58
C THR A 484 -29.38 17.07 23.13
N ASN A 485 -30.48 16.64 22.48
CA ASN A 485 -30.48 16.11 21.09
C ASN A 485 -29.72 16.98 20.08
N ARG A 486 -29.66 18.32 20.28
CA ARG A 486 -28.89 19.25 19.44
C ARG A 486 -27.36 19.12 19.53
N LEU A 487 -26.81 18.56 20.61
CA LEU A 487 -25.36 18.32 20.77
C LEU A 487 -24.96 16.87 20.45
N ARG A 488 -25.91 15.93 20.40
CA ARG A 488 -25.69 14.52 19.99
C ARG A 488 -25.23 14.41 18.54
N THR A 489 -25.69 15.31 17.67
CA THR A 489 -25.27 15.47 16.26
C THR A 489 -23.80 15.90 16.09
N LYS A 490 -22.96 15.91 17.14
CA LYS A 490 -21.51 16.15 17.03
C LYS A 490 -20.62 14.93 17.37
N ARG A 491 -21.18 13.77 17.78
CA ARG A 491 -20.40 12.55 18.09
C ARG A 491 -19.86 11.83 16.83
N THR A 492 -18.59 11.43 16.81
CA THR A 492 -17.96 10.67 15.70
C THR A 492 -18.13 9.14 15.84
N TYR A 493 -19.11 8.69 16.61
CA TYR A 493 -19.40 7.29 16.92
C TYR A 493 -20.88 7.17 17.28
N ILE A 494 -21.42 5.95 17.17
CA ILE A 494 -22.82 5.63 17.47
C ILE A 494 -22.88 4.71 18.69
N LEU A 495 -23.86 4.93 19.58
CA LEU A 495 -24.10 4.06 20.73
C LEU A 495 -25.03 2.90 20.33
N PRO A 496 -24.91 1.73 20.96
CA PRO A 496 -25.83 0.62 20.72
C PRO A 496 -27.31 0.95 20.91
N SER A 497 -27.62 1.86 21.84
CA SER A 497 -28.98 2.34 22.08
C SER A 497 -29.53 3.27 20.99
N GLU A 498 -28.71 3.66 20.02
CA GLU A 498 -29.09 4.50 18.88
C GLU A 498 -29.31 3.68 17.60
N ILE A 499 -28.82 2.43 17.55
CA ILE A 499 -29.00 1.52 16.42
C ILE A 499 -30.47 1.23 16.19
N THR A 500 -30.94 1.39 14.96
CA THR A 500 -32.33 1.10 14.54
C THR A 500 -32.42 -0.18 13.73
N VAL A 501 -31.31 -0.66 13.17
CA VAL A 501 -31.26 -1.93 12.43
C VAL A 501 -29.94 -2.64 12.71
N VAL A 502 -29.98 -3.95 12.93
CA VAL A 502 -28.81 -4.84 12.95
C VAL A 502 -28.93 -5.79 11.77
N LEU A 503 -27.94 -5.77 10.88
CA LEU A 503 -27.73 -6.70 9.78
C LEU A 503 -26.56 -7.62 10.14
N ASP A 504 -26.86 -8.84 10.57
CA ASP A 504 -25.86 -9.84 10.92
C ASP A 504 -25.56 -10.75 9.73
N ALA A 505 -24.29 -10.86 9.33
CA ALA A 505 -23.86 -11.69 8.21
C ALA A 505 -22.65 -12.58 8.55
N GLY A 506 -22.66 -13.21 9.73
CA GLY A 506 -21.53 -13.99 10.27
C GLY A 506 -21.14 -15.27 9.51
N GLY A 507 -21.84 -15.62 8.44
CA GLY A 507 -21.46 -16.65 7.47
C GLY A 507 -21.65 -18.10 7.95
N PHE A 508 -21.01 -18.50 9.06
CA PHE A 508 -21.15 -19.81 9.70
C PHE A 508 -20.76 -19.79 11.19
N GLN A 509 -21.29 -18.83 11.95
CA GLN A 509 -20.92 -18.65 13.36
C GLN A 509 -21.80 -19.42 14.36
N PHE A 510 -23.05 -19.71 13.99
CA PHE A 510 -24.02 -20.39 14.85
C PHE A 510 -23.99 -21.91 14.63
N ALA A 511 -22.92 -22.55 15.05
CA ALA A 511 -22.74 -24.00 14.95
C ALA A 511 -21.92 -24.55 16.11
N ASP A 512 -22.04 -25.85 16.39
CA ASP A 512 -21.28 -26.52 17.46
C ASP A 512 -19.76 -26.31 17.35
N LYS A 513 -19.26 -26.20 16.11
CA LYS A 513 -17.82 -26.04 15.82
C LYS A 513 -17.23 -24.76 16.42
N TRP A 514 -18.03 -23.72 16.59
CA TRP A 514 -17.60 -22.42 17.13
C TRP A 514 -18.13 -22.16 18.54
N THR A 515 -18.94 -23.09 19.07
CA THR A 515 -19.50 -22.97 20.40
C THR A 515 -18.59 -23.67 21.41
N ILE A 516 -18.20 -22.92 22.44
CA ILE A 516 -17.47 -23.44 23.59
C ILE A 516 -18.51 -23.78 24.67
N ASP A 517 -18.36 -24.96 25.30
CA ASP A 517 -19.20 -25.39 26.42
C ASP A 517 -18.82 -24.68 27.72
N ASP A 518 -18.88 -23.34 27.69
CA ASP A 518 -18.61 -22.44 28.81
C ASP A 518 -19.82 -21.51 29.03
N THR A 519 -20.25 -21.37 30.29
CA THR A 519 -21.36 -20.50 30.67
C THR A 519 -21.06 -19.02 30.40
N TRP A 520 -19.78 -18.63 30.50
CA TRP A 520 -19.33 -17.28 30.19
C TRP A 520 -19.50 -16.94 28.70
N PHE A 521 -19.25 -17.90 27.80
CA PHE A 521 -19.47 -17.73 26.35
C PHE A 521 -20.92 -17.38 26.05
N LEU A 522 -21.87 -18.19 26.56
CA LEU A 522 -23.30 -17.98 26.33
C LEU A 522 -23.77 -16.63 26.90
N GLN A 523 -23.35 -16.29 28.13
CA GLN A 523 -23.72 -15.04 28.77
C GLN A 523 -23.22 -13.81 27.99
N ASN A 524 -22.01 -13.87 27.44
CA ASN A 524 -21.47 -12.78 26.63
C ASN A 524 -22.21 -12.57 25.32
N TRP A 525 -22.54 -13.65 24.61
CA TRP A 525 -23.32 -13.55 23.36
C TRP A 525 -24.73 -13.02 23.60
N ILE A 526 -25.36 -13.44 24.69
CA ILE A 526 -26.65 -12.89 25.13
C ILE A 526 -26.52 -11.40 25.45
N ALA A 527 -25.50 -11.01 26.23
CA ALA A 527 -25.23 -9.61 26.55
C ALA A 527 -24.93 -8.77 25.29
N TYR A 528 -24.24 -9.38 24.32
CA TYR A 528 -23.88 -8.76 23.06
C TYR A 528 -25.11 -8.32 22.27
N TYR A 529 -26.14 -9.15 22.12
CA TYR A 529 -27.34 -8.69 21.40
C TYR A 529 -28.28 -7.84 22.25
N LYS A 530 -28.28 -8.02 23.59
CA LYS A 530 -29.07 -7.20 24.51
C LYS A 530 -28.61 -5.74 24.59
N GLN A 531 -27.40 -5.41 24.14
CA GLN A 531 -26.91 -4.04 24.17
C GLN A 531 -27.68 -3.09 23.24
N PHE A 532 -28.36 -3.61 22.21
CA PHE A 532 -29.17 -2.84 21.25
C PHE A 532 -30.56 -2.57 21.82
N THR A 533 -30.63 -1.60 22.74
CA THR A 533 -31.83 -1.33 23.57
C THR A 533 -32.86 -0.40 22.92
N ASN A 534 -32.65 0.04 21.67
CA ASN A 534 -33.62 0.89 21.00
C ASN A 534 -34.91 0.08 20.72
N PRO A 535 -36.09 0.53 21.17
CA PRO A 535 -37.33 -0.24 21.05
C PRO A 535 -37.77 -0.49 19.60
N VAL A 536 -37.34 0.34 18.64
CA VAL A 536 -37.61 0.14 17.21
C VAL A 536 -36.51 -0.66 16.49
N CYS A 537 -35.48 -1.14 17.21
CA CYS A 537 -34.34 -1.80 16.60
C CYS A 537 -34.68 -3.17 16.02
N LYS A 538 -34.69 -3.24 14.68
CA LYS A 538 -34.90 -4.47 13.91
C LYS A 538 -33.62 -5.29 13.83
N LYS A 539 -33.70 -6.58 14.15
CA LYS A 539 -32.55 -7.50 14.11
C LYS A 539 -32.77 -8.55 13.02
N ILE A 540 -31.98 -8.44 11.96
CA ILE A 540 -32.10 -9.22 10.74
C ILE A 540 -30.80 -10.02 10.56
N PHE A 541 -30.93 -11.33 10.52
CA PHE A 541 -29.82 -12.24 10.26
C PHE A 541 -29.84 -12.58 8.77
N LEU A 542 -28.91 -11.98 8.01
CA LEU A 542 -28.73 -12.20 6.57
C LEU A 542 -28.33 -13.66 6.28
N PRO A 543 -28.48 -14.13 5.04
CA PRO A 543 -28.18 -15.50 4.63
C PRO A 543 -26.86 -16.04 5.20
N GLN A 544 -26.97 -16.97 6.14
CA GLN A 544 -25.81 -17.66 6.72
C GLN A 544 -26.13 -19.12 7.08
N ALA A 545 -25.06 -19.88 7.36
CA ALA A 545 -25.19 -21.27 7.78
C ALA A 545 -25.45 -21.36 9.29
N PHE A 546 -26.32 -22.29 9.67
CA PHE A 546 -26.74 -22.59 11.03
C PHE A 546 -26.60 -24.08 11.30
N GLY A 547 -26.21 -24.43 12.52
CA GLY A 547 -26.13 -25.80 12.99
C GLY A 547 -24.89 -26.59 12.49
N PRO A 548 -24.75 -27.85 12.91
CA PRO A 548 -25.63 -28.55 13.86
C PRO A 548 -25.57 -27.95 15.28
N PHE A 549 -26.56 -28.28 16.10
CA PHE A 549 -26.78 -27.78 17.47
C PHE A 549 -26.82 -28.91 18.51
N THR A 550 -25.83 -29.81 18.48
CA THR A 550 -25.70 -30.91 19.46
C THR A 550 -25.27 -30.42 20.84
N LYS A 551 -24.57 -29.28 20.93
CA LYS A 551 -24.13 -28.69 22.20
C LYS A 551 -25.25 -27.91 22.87
N SER A 552 -25.40 -28.10 24.18
CA SER A 552 -26.43 -27.40 24.97
C SER A 552 -26.32 -25.87 24.86
N ASN A 553 -25.09 -25.33 24.90
CA ASN A 553 -24.87 -23.90 24.75
C ASN A 553 -25.19 -23.38 23.34
N ALA A 554 -24.94 -24.17 22.30
CA ALA A 554 -25.23 -23.79 20.91
C ALA A 554 -26.75 -23.69 20.70
N LYS A 555 -27.48 -24.67 21.22
CA LYS A 555 -28.95 -24.71 21.24
C LYS A 555 -29.52 -23.51 22.01
N GLN A 556 -29.02 -23.24 23.21
CA GLN A 556 -29.51 -22.10 24.01
C GLN A 556 -29.23 -20.75 23.34
N LEU A 557 -28.05 -20.60 22.70
CA LEU A 557 -27.70 -19.37 22.00
C LEU A 557 -28.64 -19.11 20.81
N ILE A 558 -28.87 -20.11 19.95
CA ILE A 558 -29.74 -19.91 18.77
C ILE A 558 -31.20 -19.69 19.17
N GLN A 559 -31.68 -20.34 20.24
CA GLN A 559 -33.01 -20.06 20.80
C GLN A 559 -33.11 -18.63 21.31
N HIS A 560 -32.06 -18.08 21.93
CA HIS A 560 -32.02 -16.68 22.33
C HIS A 560 -32.02 -15.74 21.13
N VAL A 561 -31.21 -16.02 20.11
CA VAL A 561 -31.18 -15.27 18.84
C VAL A 561 -32.56 -15.24 18.19
N TYR A 562 -33.25 -16.38 18.12
CA TYR A 562 -34.61 -16.48 17.58
C TYR A 562 -35.62 -15.61 18.33
N ALA A 563 -35.52 -15.57 19.67
CA ALA A 563 -36.41 -14.77 20.49
C ALA A 563 -36.29 -13.27 20.19
N ILE A 564 -35.09 -12.77 19.87
CA ILE A 564 -34.83 -11.35 19.64
C ILE A 564 -34.82 -10.93 18.17
N ALA A 565 -34.69 -11.88 17.23
CA ALA A 565 -34.66 -11.59 15.81
C ALA A 565 -36.05 -11.17 15.31
N ASP A 566 -36.07 -10.25 14.34
CA ASP A 566 -37.26 -9.95 13.54
C ASP A 566 -37.30 -10.86 12.30
N LYS A 567 -36.13 -11.21 11.75
CA LYS A 567 -36.02 -12.13 10.60
C LYS A 567 -34.70 -12.89 10.62
N ILE A 568 -34.74 -14.16 10.21
CA ILE A 568 -33.58 -15.02 10.04
C ILE A 568 -33.61 -15.65 8.65
N TYR A 569 -32.55 -15.46 7.88
CA TYR A 569 -32.38 -16.10 6.59
C TYR A 569 -31.40 -17.27 6.70
N ALA A 570 -31.93 -18.49 6.63
CA ALA A 570 -31.11 -19.69 6.51
C ALA A 570 -30.58 -19.78 5.08
N ARG A 571 -29.26 -19.92 4.90
CA ARG A 571 -28.68 -19.91 3.56
C ARG A 571 -28.95 -21.16 2.75
N GLU A 572 -29.04 -22.31 3.40
CA GLU A 572 -29.23 -23.62 2.76
C GLU A 572 -30.23 -24.50 3.52
N GLN A 573 -30.75 -25.54 2.85
CA GLN A 573 -31.80 -26.42 3.39
C GLN A 573 -31.34 -27.14 4.67
N THR A 574 -30.08 -27.58 4.73
CA THR A 574 -29.53 -28.22 5.94
C THR A 574 -29.62 -27.30 7.15
N SER A 575 -29.26 -26.02 6.97
CA SER A 575 -29.34 -25.01 8.02
C SER A 575 -30.77 -24.76 8.47
N TYR A 576 -31.72 -24.75 7.54
CA TYR A 576 -33.15 -24.63 7.86
C TYR A 576 -33.64 -25.81 8.70
N ASN A 577 -33.25 -27.04 8.35
CA ASN A 577 -33.62 -28.24 9.08
C ASN A 577 -33.05 -28.22 10.51
N TYR A 578 -31.77 -27.86 10.69
CA TYR A 578 -31.18 -27.74 12.02
C TYR A 578 -31.88 -26.70 12.89
N LEU A 579 -32.32 -25.58 12.30
CA LEU A 579 -33.13 -24.58 13.02
C LEU A 579 -34.49 -25.16 13.42
N GLN A 580 -35.17 -25.87 12.52
CA GLN A 580 -36.47 -26.49 12.79
C GLN A 580 -36.45 -27.47 13.96
N GLU A 581 -35.33 -28.17 14.16
CA GLU A 581 -35.17 -29.13 15.27
C GLU A 581 -35.08 -28.49 16.66
N VAL A 582 -34.65 -27.22 16.74
CA VAL A 582 -34.33 -26.55 18.02
C VAL A 582 -35.18 -25.34 18.34
N LEU A 583 -35.84 -24.75 17.34
CA LEU A 583 -36.68 -23.59 17.49
C LEU A 583 -38.14 -23.96 17.82
N PRO A 584 -38.88 -23.10 18.54
CA PRO A 584 -40.27 -23.39 18.89
C PRO A 584 -41.22 -23.33 17.67
N ASP A 585 -40.88 -22.52 16.66
CA ASP A 585 -41.60 -22.39 15.40
C ASP A 585 -40.67 -21.76 14.33
N MET A 586 -41.14 -21.66 13.08
CA MET A 586 -40.35 -21.18 11.93
C MET A 586 -40.88 -19.85 11.34
N SER A 587 -41.78 -19.14 12.02
CA SER A 587 -42.44 -17.94 11.48
C SER A 587 -41.49 -16.82 11.04
N LYS A 588 -40.31 -16.73 11.67
CA LYS A 588 -39.28 -15.73 11.38
C LYS A 588 -38.17 -16.23 10.45
N VAL A 589 -38.20 -17.51 10.07
CA VAL A 589 -37.11 -18.17 9.34
C VAL A 589 -37.51 -18.37 7.88
N THR A 590 -36.64 -18.00 6.96
CA THR A 590 -36.87 -18.22 5.51
C THR A 590 -35.57 -18.63 4.84
N ILE A 591 -35.65 -19.46 3.80
CA ILE A 591 -34.47 -19.86 3.04
C ILE A 591 -34.17 -18.80 1.99
N LYS A 592 -32.94 -18.27 1.98
CA LYS A 592 -32.43 -17.34 0.96
C LYS A 592 -30.96 -17.62 0.72
N GLY A 593 -30.56 -17.78 -0.55
CA GLY A 593 -29.18 -18.06 -0.93
C GLY A 593 -28.22 -16.89 -0.68
N ASP A 594 -26.95 -17.07 -1.08
CA ASP A 594 -25.91 -16.07 -0.90
C ASP A 594 -26.24 -14.76 -1.64
N PHE A 595 -26.23 -13.65 -0.90
CA PHE A 595 -26.64 -12.34 -1.42
C PHE A 595 -25.53 -11.59 -2.16
N THR A 596 -24.29 -12.10 -2.18
CA THR A 596 -23.17 -11.45 -2.87
C THR A 596 -23.25 -11.60 -4.39
N CYS A 597 -24.18 -12.41 -4.91
CA CYS A 597 -24.46 -12.52 -6.34
C CYS A 597 -24.82 -11.17 -6.97
N LEU A 598 -25.52 -10.29 -6.25
CA LEU A 598 -25.93 -8.96 -6.71
C LEU A 598 -24.80 -7.90 -6.72
N PHE A 599 -23.61 -8.24 -6.25
CA PHE A 599 -22.49 -7.31 -6.20
C PHE A 599 -21.68 -7.39 -7.50
N HIS A 600 -21.83 -6.40 -8.39
CA HIS A 600 -21.15 -6.37 -9.68
C HIS A 600 -20.09 -5.25 -9.70
N PRO A 601 -18.82 -5.59 -9.43
CA PRO A 601 -17.77 -4.59 -9.38
C PRO A 601 -17.46 -3.99 -10.76
N GLN A 602 -17.07 -2.71 -10.77
CA GLN A 602 -16.66 -2.02 -11.99
C GLN A 602 -15.32 -2.56 -12.51
N PRO A 603 -15.12 -2.69 -13.84
CA PRO A 603 -13.86 -3.15 -14.41
C PRO A 603 -12.68 -2.24 -14.01
N LEU A 604 -11.56 -2.86 -13.63
CA LEU A 604 -10.31 -2.15 -13.33
C LEU A 604 -9.33 -2.25 -14.49
N SER A 605 -8.73 -1.12 -14.88
CA SER A 605 -7.72 -1.04 -15.96
C SER A 605 -6.46 -1.86 -15.69
N ILE A 606 -6.17 -2.17 -14.41
CA ILE A 606 -5.06 -3.05 -14.04
C ILE A 606 -5.25 -4.49 -14.54
N LEU A 607 -6.49 -4.89 -14.87
CA LEU A 607 -6.83 -6.23 -15.36
C LEU A 607 -6.75 -6.35 -16.89
N ASN A 608 -6.17 -5.36 -17.58
CA ASN A 608 -6.02 -5.39 -19.04
C ASN A 608 -5.08 -6.52 -19.50
N PHE A 609 -4.15 -6.98 -18.65
CA PHE A 609 -3.28 -8.13 -18.97
C PHE A 609 -4.05 -9.45 -19.17
N MET A 610 -5.31 -9.52 -18.71
CA MET A 610 -6.19 -10.68 -18.88
C MET A 610 -7.05 -10.60 -20.16
N GLU A 611 -6.99 -9.52 -20.94
CA GLU A 611 -7.84 -9.35 -22.13
C GLU A 611 -7.40 -10.25 -23.30
N ASP A 612 -6.10 -10.52 -23.42
CA ASP A 612 -5.53 -11.30 -24.54
C ASP A 612 -5.46 -12.82 -24.26
N LYS A 613 -5.69 -13.26 -23.01
CA LYS A 613 -5.57 -14.67 -22.60
C LYS A 613 -6.63 -15.06 -21.59
N LYS A 614 -7.33 -16.17 -21.86
CA LYS A 614 -8.28 -16.77 -20.89
C LYS A 614 -7.56 -17.75 -19.97
N PHE A 615 -7.47 -17.41 -18.69
CA PHE A 615 -6.77 -18.21 -17.68
C PHE A 615 -7.68 -19.27 -17.04
N VAL A 616 -7.10 -20.37 -16.58
CA VAL A 616 -7.72 -21.29 -15.62
C VAL A 616 -7.14 -20.99 -14.24
N ALA A 617 -7.97 -20.60 -13.27
CA ALA A 617 -7.48 -20.31 -11.93
C ALA A 617 -7.67 -21.49 -10.98
N VAL A 618 -6.68 -21.67 -10.10
CA VAL A 618 -6.72 -22.60 -8.98
C VAL A 618 -6.58 -21.84 -7.67
N ILE A 619 -7.56 -21.99 -6.79
CA ILE A 619 -7.62 -21.34 -5.47
C ILE A 619 -7.61 -22.44 -4.38
N PRO A 620 -6.48 -22.70 -3.71
CA PRO A 620 -6.42 -23.62 -2.58
C PRO A 620 -7.06 -22.99 -1.33
N ASN A 621 -7.30 -23.82 -0.32
CA ASN A 621 -7.82 -23.41 0.97
C ASN A 621 -7.07 -24.12 2.09
N ALA A 622 -6.42 -23.38 2.98
CA ALA A 622 -5.80 -23.92 4.19
C ALA A 622 -6.79 -24.69 5.09
N ARG A 623 -8.08 -24.39 4.99
CA ARG A 623 -9.14 -25.12 5.70
C ARG A 623 -9.34 -26.56 5.24
N MET A 624 -8.88 -26.90 4.04
CA MET A 624 -8.83 -28.30 3.62
C MET A 624 -7.80 -29.11 4.43
N ILE A 625 -6.78 -28.47 5.00
CA ILE A 625 -5.74 -29.13 5.80
C ILE A 625 -6.17 -29.19 7.27
N ASP A 626 -6.64 -28.08 7.82
CA ASP A 626 -6.88 -27.99 9.27
C ASP A 626 -8.29 -28.40 9.72
N LYS A 627 -9.27 -28.52 8.80
CA LYS A 627 -10.68 -28.82 9.13
C LYS A 627 -11.22 -30.13 8.55
N THR A 628 -10.45 -30.87 7.75
CA THR A 628 -10.88 -32.17 7.20
C THR A 628 -10.26 -33.32 7.99
N ASP A 629 -10.73 -34.54 7.76
CA ASP A 629 -10.12 -35.74 8.33
C ASP A 629 -8.69 -35.93 7.80
N LYS A 630 -7.85 -36.58 8.61
CA LYS A 630 -6.41 -36.68 8.36
C LYS A 630 -6.07 -37.22 6.98
N GLU A 631 -6.83 -38.21 6.50
CA GLU A 631 -6.65 -38.81 5.18
C GLU A 631 -6.82 -37.80 4.03
N ILE A 632 -7.84 -36.93 4.11
CA ILE A 632 -8.09 -35.87 3.12
C ILE A 632 -7.02 -34.78 3.24
N SER A 633 -6.69 -34.38 4.47
CA SER A 633 -5.66 -33.37 4.75
C SER A 633 -4.31 -33.77 4.15
N ASP A 634 -3.87 -35.00 4.40
CA ASP A 634 -2.57 -35.51 3.95
C ASP A 634 -2.52 -35.62 2.41
N SER A 635 -3.65 -35.95 1.77
CA SER A 635 -3.76 -36.11 0.31
C SER A 635 -4.00 -34.79 -0.45
N TYR A 636 -4.42 -33.73 0.23
CA TYR A 636 -4.87 -32.50 -0.41
C TYR A 636 -3.79 -31.79 -1.24
N MET A 637 -2.54 -31.75 -0.74
CA MET A 637 -1.44 -31.11 -1.48
C MET A 637 -1.09 -31.88 -2.75
N GLU A 638 -1.08 -33.21 -2.69
CA GLU A 638 -0.83 -34.08 -3.85
C GLU A 638 -1.93 -33.93 -4.89
N PHE A 639 -3.19 -33.90 -4.44
CA PHE A 639 -4.34 -33.63 -5.31
C PHE A 639 -4.19 -32.28 -6.04
N MET A 640 -3.90 -31.19 -5.33
CA MET A 640 -3.76 -29.87 -5.95
C MET A 640 -2.61 -29.84 -6.97
N CYS A 641 -1.47 -30.47 -6.64
CA CYS A 641 -0.34 -30.60 -7.57
C CYS A 641 -0.73 -31.41 -8.82
N ALA A 642 -1.47 -32.50 -8.67
CA ALA A 642 -1.92 -33.34 -9.78
C ALA A 642 -2.86 -32.57 -10.72
N ILE A 643 -3.84 -31.84 -10.19
CA ILE A 643 -4.77 -31.02 -10.98
C ILE A 643 -4.03 -29.91 -11.74
N VAL A 644 -3.13 -29.18 -11.07
CA VAL A 644 -2.35 -28.10 -11.71
C VAL A 644 -1.42 -28.65 -12.80
N SER A 645 -0.73 -29.77 -12.52
CA SER A 645 0.13 -30.45 -13.50
C SER A 645 -0.67 -30.91 -14.72
N TYR A 646 -1.87 -31.47 -14.50
CA TYR A 646 -2.77 -31.91 -15.56
C TYR A 646 -3.18 -30.75 -16.49
N LEU A 647 -3.69 -29.66 -15.91
CA LEU A 647 -4.10 -28.47 -16.66
C LEU A 647 -2.94 -27.87 -17.46
N HIS A 648 -1.75 -27.80 -16.85
CA HIS A 648 -0.55 -27.30 -17.52
C HIS A 648 -0.13 -28.19 -18.70
N LYS A 649 -0.13 -29.52 -18.54
CA LYS A 649 0.18 -30.47 -19.62
C LYS A 649 -0.80 -30.42 -20.79
N ARG A 650 -2.06 -30.05 -20.52
CA ARG A 650 -3.07 -29.76 -21.55
C ARG A 650 -2.84 -28.45 -22.31
N GLY A 651 -1.84 -27.64 -21.93
CA GLY A 651 -1.53 -26.36 -22.55
C GLY A 651 -2.41 -25.20 -22.05
N GLU A 652 -3.12 -25.37 -20.94
CA GLU A 652 -3.93 -24.29 -20.36
C GLU A 652 -3.04 -23.23 -19.70
N SER A 653 -3.45 -21.96 -19.79
CA SER A 653 -2.80 -20.87 -19.06
C SER A 653 -3.26 -20.89 -17.60
N VAL A 654 -2.52 -21.64 -16.75
CA VAL A 654 -2.87 -21.82 -15.34
C VAL A 654 -2.39 -20.64 -14.50
N LEU A 655 -3.27 -20.18 -13.61
CA LEU A 655 -3.08 -19.10 -12.66
C LEU A 655 -3.34 -19.62 -11.24
N LEU A 656 -2.45 -19.30 -10.32
CA LEU A 656 -2.56 -19.60 -8.90
C LEU A 656 -3.08 -18.35 -8.17
N LEU A 657 -4.28 -18.39 -7.60
CA LEU A 657 -4.95 -17.20 -7.06
C LEU A 657 -5.14 -17.33 -5.55
N ASN A 658 -4.56 -16.37 -4.80
CA ASN A 658 -4.76 -16.25 -3.36
C ASN A 658 -6.11 -15.60 -3.07
N HIS A 659 -6.94 -16.30 -2.30
CA HIS A 659 -8.26 -15.83 -1.91
C HIS A 659 -8.34 -15.46 -0.43
N GLU A 660 -7.55 -16.05 0.48
CA GLU A 660 -7.72 -15.79 1.90
C GLU A 660 -6.41 -15.84 2.71
N GLY A 661 -5.54 -14.85 2.44
CA GLY A 661 -4.44 -14.47 3.32
C GLY A 661 -3.19 -15.35 3.20
N LEU A 662 -2.37 -15.36 4.25
CA LEU A 662 -1.03 -15.96 4.23
C LEU A 662 -1.04 -17.48 4.16
N ASP A 663 -2.01 -18.13 4.78
CA ASP A 663 -2.01 -19.59 4.84
C ASP A 663 -2.39 -20.20 3.49
N ASP A 664 -3.27 -19.56 2.71
CA ASP A 664 -3.51 -19.94 1.32
C ASP A 664 -2.30 -19.62 0.44
N GLU A 665 -1.64 -18.49 0.67
CA GLU A 665 -0.43 -18.11 -0.08
C GLU A 665 0.69 -19.14 0.05
N LYS A 666 0.89 -19.70 1.25
CA LYS A 666 1.86 -20.79 1.47
C LYS A 666 1.55 -22.00 0.58
N LEU A 667 0.28 -22.38 0.47
CA LEU A 667 -0.13 -23.51 -0.38
C LEU A 667 0.15 -23.22 -1.86
N LEU A 668 -0.13 -22.01 -2.33
CA LEU A 668 0.17 -21.62 -3.72
C LEU A 668 1.66 -21.69 -4.02
N LEU A 669 2.50 -21.19 -3.11
CA LEU A 669 3.95 -21.22 -3.25
C LEU A 669 4.47 -22.66 -3.26
N GLU A 670 3.98 -23.49 -2.35
CA GLU A 670 4.35 -24.90 -2.25
C GLU A 670 3.95 -25.70 -3.48
N ILE A 671 2.74 -25.50 -4.02
CA ILE A 671 2.30 -26.13 -5.28
C ILE A 671 3.25 -25.74 -6.42
N ASN A 672 3.60 -24.46 -6.53
CA ASN A 672 4.46 -23.98 -7.61
C ASN A 672 5.91 -24.50 -7.47
N GLU A 673 6.42 -24.58 -6.24
CA GLU A 673 7.73 -25.14 -5.91
C GLU A 673 7.82 -26.63 -6.24
N ARG A 674 6.86 -27.43 -5.76
CA ARG A 674 6.80 -28.89 -6.00
C ARG A 674 6.73 -29.23 -7.49
N LEU A 675 6.05 -28.41 -8.29
CA LEU A 675 5.87 -28.65 -9.72
C LEU A 675 6.99 -28.07 -10.60
N GLY A 676 7.72 -27.06 -10.13
CA GLY A 676 8.77 -26.39 -10.90
C GLY A 676 8.27 -25.64 -12.15
N LEU A 677 6.97 -25.33 -12.23
CA LEU A 677 6.31 -24.80 -13.44
C LEU A 677 6.30 -23.26 -13.55
N CYS A 678 6.82 -22.54 -12.55
CA CYS A 678 6.85 -21.07 -12.50
C CYS A 678 5.52 -20.41 -12.88
N LEU A 679 4.39 -20.94 -12.39
CA LEU A 679 3.05 -20.42 -12.69
C LEU A 679 2.85 -19.03 -12.08
N PRO A 680 2.07 -18.14 -12.72
CA PRO A 680 1.74 -16.83 -12.15
C PRO A 680 0.92 -17.00 -10.87
N ILE A 681 1.37 -16.38 -9.77
CA ILE A 681 0.66 -16.31 -8.50
C ILE A 681 0.13 -14.89 -8.30
N LEU A 682 -1.17 -14.74 -8.10
CA LEU A 682 -1.80 -13.47 -7.74
C LEU A 682 -2.13 -13.46 -6.25
N THR A 683 -1.63 -12.46 -5.54
CA THR A 683 -1.74 -12.32 -4.07
C THR A 683 -1.90 -10.85 -3.69
N ASN A 684 -2.18 -10.57 -2.42
CA ASN A 684 -2.40 -9.22 -1.87
C ASN A 684 -3.55 -8.43 -2.54
N LEU A 685 -4.55 -9.16 -3.04
CA LEU A 685 -5.74 -8.60 -3.67
C LEU A 685 -6.84 -8.31 -2.64
N ASP A 686 -7.67 -7.32 -2.92
CA ASP A 686 -8.92 -7.12 -2.21
C ASP A 686 -10.06 -7.99 -2.78
N ALA A 687 -11.19 -8.03 -2.08
CA ALA A 687 -12.31 -8.87 -2.48
C ALA A 687 -12.92 -8.47 -3.84
N VAL A 688 -12.82 -7.19 -4.21
CA VAL A 688 -13.30 -6.66 -5.49
C VAL A 688 -12.42 -7.15 -6.63
N GLU A 689 -11.10 -7.01 -6.47
CA GLU A 689 -10.11 -7.48 -7.43
C GLU A 689 -10.21 -9.00 -7.65
N ILE A 690 -10.35 -9.79 -6.57
CA ILE A 690 -10.54 -11.23 -6.65
C ILE A 690 -11.80 -11.57 -7.45
N LYS A 691 -12.94 -10.93 -7.16
CA LYS A 691 -14.20 -11.18 -7.88
C LYS A 691 -14.07 -10.84 -9.37
N LEU A 692 -13.45 -9.70 -9.70
CA LEU A 692 -13.21 -9.28 -11.09
C LEU A 692 -12.29 -10.24 -11.86
N ILE A 693 -11.21 -10.72 -11.23
CA ILE A 693 -10.30 -11.71 -11.82
C ILE A 693 -11.06 -13.00 -12.12
N ILE A 694 -11.85 -13.48 -11.14
CA ILE A 694 -12.66 -14.68 -11.30
C ILE A 694 -13.63 -14.54 -12.49
N GLY A 695 -14.28 -13.38 -12.63
CA GLY A 695 -15.21 -13.09 -13.73
C GLY A 695 -14.59 -13.08 -15.14
N LYS A 696 -13.26 -13.10 -15.25
CA LYS A 696 -12.54 -13.17 -16.54
C LYS A 696 -11.96 -14.56 -16.85
N LEU A 697 -12.19 -15.56 -16.00
CA LEU A 697 -11.59 -16.89 -16.16
C LEU A 697 -12.29 -17.75 -17.21
N LYS A 698 -11.53 -18.70 -17.77
CA LYS A 698 -12.06 -19.82 -18.57
C LYS A 698 -12.73 -20.87 -17.69
N LEU A 699 -12.10 -21.17 -16.55
CA LEU A 699 -12.47 -22.20 -15.60
C LEU A 699 -11.91 -21.81 -14.23
N LEU A 700 -12.67 -22.06 -13.18
CA LEU A 700 -12.25 -21.90 -11.81
C LEU A 700 -12.25 -23.26 -11.10
N ILE A 701 -11.16 -23.58 -10.41
CA ILE A 701 -11.11 -24.67 -9.43
C ILE A 701 -10.80 -24.04 -8.07
N SER A 702 -11.77 -24.06 -7.16
CA SER A 702 -11.63 -23.37 -5.88
C SER A 702 -12.00 -24.24 -4.69
N SER A 703 -11.17 -24.22 -3.66
CA SER A 703 -11.44 -24.85 -2.37
C SER A 703 -12.02 -23.83 -1.36
N ARG A 704 -12.24 -22.58 -1.79
CA ARG A 704 -12.73 -21.45 -0.95
C ARG A 704 -14.17 -21.10 -1.29
N PHE A 705 -15.06 -21.14 -0.30
CA PHE A 705 -16.50 -20.93 -0.48
C PHE A 705 -16.86 -19.69 -1.31
N HIS A 706 -16.38 -18.49 -0.93
CA HIS A 706 -16.68 -17.27 -1.68
C HIS A 706 -15.95 -17.17 -3.02
N GLY A 707 -14.91 -17.96 -3.25
CA GLY A 707 -14.32 -18.16 -4.56
C GLY A 707 -15.28 -18.91 -5.47
N VAL A 708 -15.88 -19.99 -4.95
CA VAL A 708 -16.92 -20.76 -5.63
C VAL A 708 -18.16 -19.90 -5.92
N VAL A 709 -18.68 -19.16 -4.92
CA VAL A 709 -19.80 -18.23 -5.11
C VAL A 709 -19.48 -17.17 -6.17
N SER A 710 -18.28 -16.58 -6.13
CA SER A 710 -17.87 -15.57 -7.12
C SER A 710 -17.76 -16.15 -8.53
N GLY A 711 -17.32 -17.40 -8.69
CA GLY A 711 -17.28 -18.08 -9.98
C GLY A 711 -18.69 -18.36 -10.51
N LEU A 712 -19.51 -19.03 -9.69
CA LEU A 712 -20.87 -19.41 -10.05
C LEU A 712 -21.74 -18.19 -10.39
N SER A 713 -21.74 -17.15 -9.54
CA SER A 713 -22.54 -15.93 -9.73
C SER A 713 -22.12 -15.07 -10.92
N GLN A 714 -20.94 -15.33 -11.51
CA GLN A 714 -20.48 -14.66 -12.74
C GLN A 714 -20.59 -15.57 -13.97
N GLY A 715 -21.21 -16.75 -13.84
CA GLY A 715 -21.38 -17.71 -14.92
C GLY A 715 -20.11 -18.46 -15.31
N ILE A 716 -19.06 -18.38 -14.50
CA ILE A 716 -17.78 -19.02 -14.76
C ILE A 716 -17.90 -20.51 -14.44
N PRO A 717 -17.51 -21.41 -15.38
CA PRO A 717 -17.42 -22.84 -15.08
C PRO A 717 -16.56 -23.06 -13.83
N THR A 718 -17.16 -23.60 -12.78
CA THR A 718 -16.54 -23.65 -11.44
C THR A 718 -16.64 -25.04 -10.87
N LEU A 719 -15.50 -25.59 -10.44
CA LEU A 719 -15.37 -26.84 -9.69
C LEU A 719 -14.84 -26.53 -8.30
N CYS A 720 -15.16 -27.36 -7.31
CA CYS A 720 -14.66 -27.14 -5.96
C CYS A 720 -14.35 -28.41 -5.19
N THR A 721 -13.36 -28.34 -4.30
CA THR A 721 -13.27 -29.27 -3.16
C THR A 721 -14.03 -28.68 -1.97
N SER A 722 -14.32 -29.51 -0.97
CA SER A 722 -15.11 -29.08 0.19
C SER A 722 -14.55 -29.62 1.50
N TRP A 723 -14.69 -28.82 2.56
CA TRP A 723 -14.47 -29.22 3.96
C TRP A 723 -15.76 -29.15 4.80
N SER A 724 -16.91 -28.84 4.18
CA SER A 724 -18.20 -28.70 4.89
C SER A 724 -19.40 -28.85 3.94
N HIS A 725 -20.54 -29.34 4.43
CA HIS A 725 -21.74 -29.61 3.62
C HIS A 725 -22.23 -28.41 2.78
N LYS A 726 -22.03 -27.16 3.23
CA LYS A 726 -22.48 -25.95 2.51
C LYS A 726 -21.99 -25.82 1.05
N TYR A 727 -20.85 -26.43 0.68
CA TYR A 727 -20.39 -26.38 -0.72
C TYR A 727 -21.25 -27.25 -1.63
N GLN A 728 -21.68 -28.42 -1.15
CA GLN A 728 -22.57 -29.32 -1.89
C GLN A 728 -23.93 -28.66 -2.11
N GLU A 729 -24.46 -28.03 -1.06
CA GLU A 729 -25.71 -27.26 -1.11
C GLU A 729 -25.61 -26.08 -2.08
N LEU A 730 -24.50 -25.33 -2.06
CA LEU A 730 -24.26 -24.24 -3.01
C LEU A 730 -24.22 -24.75 -4.45
N LEU A 731 -23.55 -25.87 -4.73
CA LEU A 731 -23.52 -26.44 -6.07
C LEU A 731 -24.90 -26.94 -6.51
N ALA A 732 -25.68 -27.53 -5.59
CA ALA A 732 -27.06 -27.93 -5.86
C ALA A 732 -27.96 -26.73 -6.16
N ASP A 733 -27.79 -25.62 -5.43
CA ASP A 733 -28.52 -24.37 -5.65
C ASP A 733 -28.30 -23.82 -7.06
N TYR A 734 -27.10 -24.02 -7.63
CA TYR A 734 -26.76 -23.63 -9.01
C TYR A 734 -26.93 -24.77 -10.04
N GLU A 735 -27.59 -25.88 -9.67
CA GLU A 735 -27.84 -27.06 -10.51
C GLU A 735 -26.56 -27.71 -11.10
N VAL A 736 -25.47 -27.67 -10.34
CA VAL A 736 -24.13 -28.17 -10.73
C VAL A 736 -23.51 -29.07 -9.65
N SER A 737 -24.31 -29.90 -8.99
CA SER A 737 -23.85 -30.82 -7.93
C SER A 737 -22.70 -31.74 -8.36
N ASP A 738 -22.64 -32.10 -9.65
CA ASP A 738 -21.55 -32.88 -10.26
C ASP A 738 -20.18 -32.17 -10.20
N ASN A 739 -20.12 -30.87 -9.91
CA ASN A 739 -18.88 -30.09 -9.91
C ASN A 739 -18.08 -30.20 -8.59
N LEU A 740 -18.53 -31.02 -7.63
CA LEU A 740 -17.74 -31.34 -6.45
C LEU A 740 -16.61 -32.32 -6.84
N LEU A 741 -15.38 -31.97 -6.48
CA LEU A 741 -14.20 -32.80 -6.70
C LEU A 741 -13.88 -33.64 -5.46
N ASP A 742 -13.54 -34.90 -5.71
CA ASP A 742 -13.07 -35.83 -4.68
C ASP A 742 -11.53 -35.82 -4.63
N VAL A 743 -11.00 -35.34 -3.49
CA VAL A 743 -9.56 -35.24 -3.21
C VAL A 743 -8.89 -36.61 -3.27
N MET A 744 -9.61 -37.68 -2.91
CA MET A 744 -9.10 -39.05 -2.89
C MET A 744 -9.16 -39.72 -4.26
N ASN A 745 -9.92 -39.16 -5.22
CA ASN A 745 -10.11 -39.72 -6.55
C ASN A 745 -9.71 -38.71 -7.64
N ILE A 746 -8.40 -38.57 -7.84
CA ILE A 746 -7.81 -37.69 -8.85
C ILE A 746 -8.31 -38.03 -10.26
N LYS A 747 -8.49 -39.32 -10.59
CA LYS A 747 -8.92 -39.76 -11.92
C LYS A 747 -10.35 -39.30 -12.24
N ASP A 748 -11.28 -39.48 -11.30
CA ASP A 748 -12.65 -38.97 -11.45
C ASP A 748 -12.67 -37.44 -11.52
N SER A 749 -11.90 -36.77 -10.66
CA SER A 749 -11.79 -35.31 -10.65
C SER A 749 -11.28 -34.75 -11.98
N ILE A 750 -10.29 -35.39 -12.60
CA ILE A 750 -9.80 -35.04 -13.94
C ILE A 750 -10.89 -35.25 -15.00
N ALA A 751 -11.63 -36.36 -14.96
CA ALA A 751 -12.72 -36.62 -15.91
C ALA A 751 -13.83 -35.55 -15.81
N ARG A 752 -14.13 -35.07 -14.60
CA ARG A 752 -15.07 -33.95 -14.39
C ARG A 752 -14.55 -32.63 -14.94
N ILE A 753 -13.25 -32.34 -14.76
CA ILE A 753 -12.60 -31.17 -15.38
C ILE A 753 -12.75 -31.23 -16.89
N ASP A 754 -12.44 -32.35 -17.52
CA ASP A 754 -12.58 -32.51 -18.98
C ASP A 754 -14.03 -32.31 -19.44
N LYS A 755 -14.99 -32.95 -18.76
CA LYS A 755 -16.42 -32.81 -19.07
C LYS A 755 -16.85 -31.34 -19.05
N LEU A 756 -16.44 -30.59 -18.02
CA LEU A 756 -16.82 -29.18 -17.87
C LEU A 756 -16.10 -28.27 -18.87
N MET A 757 -14.88 -28.62 -19.30
CA MET A 757 -14.15 -27.87 -20.32
C MET A 757 -14.66 -28.10 -21.74
N MET A 758 -15.32 -29.23 -22.02
CA MET A 758 -15.88 -29.56 -23.34
C MET A 758 -17.28 -28.96 -23.57
N ILE A 759 -18.03 -28.66 -22.51
CA ILE A 759 -19.39 -28.13 -22.59
C ILE A 759 -19.38 -26.69 -22.05
N PRO A 760 -19.42 -25.66 -22.92
CA PRO A 760 -19.64 -24.28 -22.46
C PRO A 760 -20.92 -24.24 -21.63
N SER A 761 -20.91 -23.57 -20.47
CA SER A 761 -22.04 -23.52 -19.55
C SER A 761 -23.25 -22.75 -20.12
N VAL A 762 -23.99 -23.37 -21.05
CA VAL A 762 -25.25 -22.85 -21.62
C VAL A 762 -26.37 -22.79 -20.56
N LYS A 763 -26.21 -23.50 -19.42
CA LYS A 763 -27.17 -23.48 -18.30
C LYS A 763 -27.17 -22.21 -17.44
N SER A 764 -26.25 -21.27 -17.65
CA SER A 764 -25.89 -20.27 -16.63
C SER A 764 -26.85 -19.09 -16.51
N LYS A 765 -27.35 -18.51 -17.61
CA LYS A 765 -28.00 -17.18 -17.54
C LYS A 765 -29.33 -17.17 -16.77
N TYR A 766 -30.20 -18.15 -17.01
CA TYR A 766 -31.50 -18.22 -16.33
C TYR A 766 -31.37 -18.45 -14.83
N ILE A 767 -30.48 -19.37 -14.42
CA ILE A 767 -30.20 -19.65 -13.01
C ILE A 767 -29.64 -18.39 -12.33
N LEU A 768 -28.71 -17.68 -12.99
CA LEU A 768 -28.15 -16.42 -12.48
C LEU A 768 -29.23 -15.36 -12.27
N GLU A 769 -30.06 -15.10 -13.28
CA GLU A 769 -31.17 -14.14 -13.18
C GLU A 769 -32.16 -14.54 -12.08
N GLN A 770 -32.45 -15.84 -11.92
CA GLN A 770 -33.26 -16.34 -10.80
C GLN A 770 -32.60 -16.06 -9.45
N LYS A 771 -31.29 -16.30 -9.28
CA LYS A 771 -30.59 -16.05 -8.01
C LYS A 771 -30.58 -14.56 -7.68
N GLU A 772 -30.26 -13.73 -8.65
CA GLU A 772 -30.32 -12.27 -8.49
C GLU A 772 -31.73 -11.82 -8.10
N PHE A 773 -32.77 -12.33 -8.76
CA PHE A 773 -34.16 -12.03 -8.45
C PHE A 773 -34.54 -12.44 -7.02
N VAL A 774 -34.20 -13.66 -6.58
CA VAL A 774 -34.49 -14.15 -5.23
C VAL A 774 -33.76 -13.33 -4.16
N SER A 775 -32.51 -12.93 -4.42
CA SER A 775 -31.76 -12.03 -3.54
C SER A 775 -32.32 -10.61 -3.53
N MET A 776 -32.82 -10.10 -4.66
CA MET A 776 -33.52 -8.80 -4.71
C MET A 776 -34.83 -8.84 -3.92
N GLN A 777 -35.60 -9.93 -4.01
CA GLN A 777 -36.81 -10.12 -3.20
C GLN A 777 -36.49 -10.09 -1.69
N MET A 778 -35.39 -10.71 -1.26
CA MET A 778 -34.94 -10.64 0.13
C MET A 778 -34.64 -9.19 0.54
N TRP A 779 -33.93 -8.44 -0.30
CA TRP A 779 -33.62 -7.04 -0.02
C TRP A 779 -34.85 -6.14 -0.01
N ASN A 780 -35.86 -6.43 -0.85
CA ASN A 780 -37.17 -5.74 -0.81
C ASN A 780 -37.96 -6.08 0.45
N GLU A 781 -37.95 -7.34 0.89
CA GLU A 781 -38.55 -7.75 2.16
C GLU A 781 -37.88 -7.05 3.34
N ILE A 782 -36.53 -7.00 3.35
CA ILE A 782 -35.78 -6.19 4.31
C ILE A 782 -36.18 -4.72 4.16
N ALA A 783 -36.44 -4.23 2.94
CA ALA A 783 -36.81 -2.85 2.71
C ALA A 783 -38.11 -2.47 3.44
N GLU A 784 -39.13 -3.31 3.26
CA GLU A 784 -40.46 -3.16 3.86
C GLU A 784 -40.42 -3.24 5.39
N MET A 785 -39.48 -3.99 5.97
CA MET A 785 -39.34 -4.11 7.43
C MET A 785 -38.77 -2.86 8.13
N LEU A 786 -38.13 -1.94 7.38
CA LEU A 786 -37.49 -0.74 7.95
C LEU A 786 -38.24 0.57 7.65
N VAL A 787 -39.32 0.51 6.86
CA VAL A 787 -40.33 1.58 6.68
C VAL A 787 -41.29 1.57 7.87
#